data_AF-A0A374U500-F1
#
_entry.id   AF-A0A374U500-F1
#
_cell.length_a   1.000
_cell.length_b   1.000
_cell.length_c   1.000
_cell.angle_alpha   90.00
_cell.angle_beta   90.00
_cell.angle_gamma   90.00
#
_symmetry.space_group_name_H-M   'P 1'
#
loop_
_entity.id
_entity.type
_entity.pdbx_description
1 polymer ?
#
loop_
_entity_poly.entity_id
_entity_poly.type
_entity_poly.pdbx_seq_one_letter_code
_entity_poly.pdbx_strand_id
1 'polypeptide(L)'
;MPVSRKRRKSSSEHDGRWYENERHANQVRNEKLFDAYRLGWSYCDPDTFYHAMFPDGTLQKKGNDSDGKPNVIVLEDTGKEIERGVDPKGNKLVKRIMHRYTLHDGLEELEELRKLSIEQNTFMFLAPVSYYGKSRSSRNARYLHAIMIDLDYVGERELDNLLHQMERGAIPYANYLVSSGTGLHVVYLLEHPVPLMTRYVTGLQVLKRELTDRVWNANTSASDPDKKQTQGIFQGFRMVGSATKLNGDIGNPKIKQPYVAECFSHDATPPATIPYLLSFVPKLLGKKDMDGLAALRELTQEARKKTPIARAKELWPEWYERCVVNDEPRGGWTYGRAGYDRVLSVIRDQASVDHRYWCIFYLAVMANKCGVSYDELEDDAYGLLDRFDALSVEPSNRFTANDVAAALEAFEGGSAAGRARRYTQGFCERKAAVSYGEKMGHGSNPPDKRLPKDLSLEKARMTRDLNQKAHGTNWWDNGNRDGAPTKAVQVWKTAAENPGLSMSALARVAGVSRPTVYKWLKPGWQNEYKKAMSQDRRPTYRPHRVIEEQAEQFKRKYANDRPGLVRAVLRHVAAHPWEPYEQTAVFFGFRRAAEVERIVRENEDLLNQIKIGIDDEHQAWNTETDDYFDAMTTADLMGKRSDLMKARALGVRAAIEWARHEAPDLFEGLRAARNAGRTLTGDELAELKEKYIQSI
;
A
#
# COMPACT_ATOMS: atom_id res chain seq x y z
N MET A 1 7.62 32.14 -4.42
CA MET A 1 8.63 31.36 -3.67
C MET A 1 9.30 32.28 -2.67
N PRO A 2 9.54 31.84 -1.43
CA PRO A 2 10.10 32.69 -0.39
C PRO A 2 11.50 33.16 -0.79
N VAL A 3 11.78 34.42 -0.52
CA VAL A 3 13.08 35.03 -0.72
C VAL A 3 14.02 34.45 0.33
N SER A 4 15.04 33.72 -0.11
CA SER A 4 15.99 33.07 0.80
C SER A 4 16.88 34.13 1.42
N ARG A 5 16.92 34.20 2.76
CA ARG A 5 17.98 34.91 3.47
C ARG A 5 19.30 34.23 3.13
N LYS A 6 20.37 35.02 2.97
CA LYS A 6 21.74 34.54 2.84
C LYS A 6 21.94 33.37 3.81
N ARG A 7 22.40 32.23 3.28
CA ARG A 7 22.90 31.11 4.07
C ARG A 7 23.77 31.73 5.16
N ARG A 8 23.36 31.65 6.44
CA ARG A 8 24.26 31.94 7.55
C ARG A 8 25.54 31.17 7.21
N LYS A 9 26.71 31.80 7.24
CA LYS A 9 28.00 31.13 7.07
C LYS A 9 28.16 30.07 8.18
N SER A 10 27.45 28.96 8.05
CA SER A 10 27.85 27.63 8.46
C SER A 10 28.09 26.87 7.17
N SER A 11 28.89 27.46 6.28
CA SER A 11 29.64 26.64 5.34
C SER A 11 30.68 25.92 6.19
N SER A 12 30.36 24.68 6.59
CA SER A 12 31.40 23.69 6.33
C SER A 12 31.56 23.72 4.82
N GLU A 13 32.47 24.56 4.31
CA GLU A 13 33.04 24.31 2.99
C GLU A 13 33.57 22.90 3.13
N HIS A 14 32.88 21.94 2.50
CA HIS A 14 33.34 20.57 2.46
C HIS A 14 34.73 20.64 1.84
N ASP A 15 35.75 20.30 2.62
CA ASP A 15 37.13 20.33 2.15
C ASP A 15 37.33 19.23 1.10
N GLY A 16 38.47 19.28 0.40
CA GLY A 16 38.77 18.27 -0.63
C GLY A 16 38.69 16.83 -0.09
N ARG A 17 39.07 16.63 1.18
CA ARG A 17 39.03 15.34 1.87
C ARG A 17 37.61 14.83 2.07
N TRP A 18 36.66 15.70 2.41
CA TRP A 18 35.26 15.31 2.51
C TRP A 18 34.73 14.77 1.18
N TYR A 19 34.99 15.47 0.06
CA TYR A 19 34.55 15.00 -1.26
C TYR A 19 35.19 13.68 -1.65
N GLU A 20 36.47 13.48 -1.32
CA GLU A 20 37.17 12.22 -1.56
C GLU A 20 36.55 11.05 -0.78
N ASN A 21 36.30 11.25 0.52
CA ASN A 21 35.67 10.25 1.37
C ASN A 21 34.25 9.89 0.91
N GLU A 22 33.43 10.88 0.54
CA GLU A 22 32.05 10.63 0.08
C GLU A 22 32.01 9.96 -1.29
N ARG A 23 32.94 10.28 -2.18
CA ARG A 23 33.09 9.58 -3.48
C ARG A 23 33.49 8.13 -3.26
N HIS A 24 34.45 7.88 -2.37
CA HIS A 24 34.85 6.52 -2.03
C HIS A 24 33.69 5.74 -1.40
N ALA A 25 32.97 6.33 -0.44
CA ALA A 25 31.79 5.71 0.15
C ALA A 25 30.69 5.43 -0.89
N ASN A 26 30.49 6.32 -1.86
CA ASN A 26 29.55 6.11 -2.95
C ASN A 26 29.97 4.95 -3.87
N GLN A 27 31.25 4.87 -4.22
CA GLN A 27 31.81 3.77 -5.02
C GLN A 27 31.61 2.43 -4.32
N VAL A 28 32.02 2.32 -3.05
CA VAL A 28 31.86 1.10 -2.25
C VAL A 28 30.38 0.69 -2.17
N ARG A 29 29.47 1.65 -1.94
CA ARG A 29 28.03 1.38 -1.90
C ARG A 29 27.50 0.85 -3.23
N ASN A 30 27.94 1.44 -4.34
CA ASN A 30 27.53 1.01 -5.68
C ASN A 30 28.10 -0.36 -6.01
N GLU A 31 29.38 -0.62 -5.74
CA GLU A 31 30.02 -1.93 -5.91
C GLU A 31 29.25 -3.02 -5.16
N LYS A 32 28.84 -2.77 -3.91
CA LYS A 32 27.98 -3.69 -3.17
C LYS A 32 26.63 -3.93 -3.81
N LEU A 33 25.98 -2.89 -4.34
CA LEU A 33 24.70 -3.04 -5.04
C LEU A 33 24.86 -3.81 -6.35
N PHE A 34 26.00 -3.67 -7.05
CA PHE A 34 26.34 -4.52 -8.19
C PHE A 34 26.56 -5.98 -7.76
N ASP A 35 27.23 -6.23 -6.63
CA ASP A 35 27.48 -7.56 -6.09
C ASP A 35 26.24 -8.20 -5.43
N ALA A 36 25.21 -7.41 -5.11
CA ALA A 36 23.95 -7.84 -4.54
C ALA A 36 23.02 -8.55 -5.54
N TYR A 37 23.48 -8.87 -6.75
CA TYR A 37 22.74 -9.71 -7.72
C TYR A 37 22.34 -11.06 -7.15
N ARG A 38 23.11 -11.61 -6.20
CA ARG A 38 22.77 -12.85 -5.48
C ARG A 38 21.51 -12.71 -4.62
N LEU A 39 21.20 -11.48 -4.22
CA LEU A 39 20.00 -11.08 -3.47
C LEU A 39 18.92 -10.52 -4.41
N GLY A 40 19.06 -10.71 -5.73
CA GLY A 40 18.08 -10.28 -6.74
C GLY A 40 18.20 -8.83 -7.21
N TRP A 41 19.24 -8.09 -6.82
CA TRP A 41 19.44 -6.69 -7.24
C TRP A 41 20.28 -6.58 -8.51
N SER A 42 19.79 -5.87 -9.51
CA SER A 42 20.51 -5.63 -10.77
C SER A 42 20.57 -4.15 -11.09
N TYR A 43 21.63 -3.73 -11.80
CA TYR A 43 21.67 -2.39 -12.36
C TYR A 43 20.47 -2.15 -13.28
N CYS A 44 19.85 -0.99 -13.14
CA CYS A 44 18.70 -0.57 -13.92
C CYS A 44 19.06 0.76 -14.60
N ASP A 45 19.00 0.79 -15.93
CA ASP A 45 19.28 2.00 -16.67
C ASP A 45 18.17 3.06 -16.41
N PRO A 46 18.49 4.36 -16.60
CA PRO A 46 17.55 5.43 -16.29
C PRO A 46 16.23 5.34 -17.06
N ASP A 47 16.26 4.91 -18.33
CA ASP A 47 15.08 4.90 -19.19
C ASP A 47 14.14 3.78 -18.77
N THR A 48 14.66 2.57 -18.50
CA THR A 48 13.88 1.46 -17.93
C THR A 48 13.22 1.86 -16.60
N PHE A 49 13.96 2.51 -15.70
CA PHE A 49 13.41 3.01 -14.43
C PHE A 49 12.24 3.98 -14.63
N TYR A 50 12.38 4.95 -15.54
CA TYR A 50 11.34 5.96 -15.76
C TYR A 50 10.15 5.45 -16.57
N HIS A 51 10.34 4.55 -17.55
CA HIS A 51 9.23 3.89 -18.25
C HIS A 51 8.46 2.93 -17.33
N ALA A 52 9.12 2.31 -16.34
CA ALA A 52 8.40 1.55 -15.31
C ALA A 52 7.53 2.45 -14.43
N MET A 53 7.99 3.66 -14.11
CA MET A 53 7.26 4.63 -13.30
C MET A 53 6.17 5.38 -14.09
N PHE A 54 6.42 5.68 -15.36
CA PHE A 54 5.52 6.38 -16.27
C PHE A 54 5.42 5.63 -17.61
N PRO A 55 4.67 4.51 -17.67
CA PRO A 55 4.53 3.73 -18.89
C PRO A 55 3.97 4.53 -20.07
N ASP A 56 4.28 4.09 -21.29
CA ASP A 56 3.78 4.71 -22.52
C ASP A 56 2.24 4.76 -22.53
N GLY A 57 1.70 5.88 -22.99
CA GLY A 57 0.28 6.17 -22.97
C GLY A 57 -0.22 6.72 -21.64
N THR A 58 0.62 6.89 -20.61
CA THR A 58 0.20 7.51 -19.33
C THR A 58 0.26 9.04 -19.35
N LEU A 59 1.13 9.62 -20.18
CA LEU A 59 1.35 11.07 -20.21
C LEU A 59 0.75 11.69 -21.47
N GLN A 60 0.68 13.02 -21.48
CA GLN A 60 0.23 13.78 -22.63
C GLN A 60 1.24 13.67 -23.78
N LYS A 61 0.72 13.48 -25.00
CA LYS A 61 1.56 13.48 -26.20
C LYS A 61 2.07 14.88 -26.50
N LYS A 62 3.32 14.96 -26.94
CA LYS A 62 3.94 16.22 -27.34
C LYS A 62 3.12 16.92 -28.44
N GLY A 63 2.72 18.16 -28.18
CA GLY A 63 1.92 18.97 -29.10
C GLY A 63 0.41 18.67 -29.10
N ASN A 64 -0.09 17.79 -28.23
CA ASN A 64 -1.53 17.52 -28.12
C ASN A 64 -2.11 18.06 -26.81
N ASP A 65 -2.58 19.31 -26.85
CA ASP A 65 -3.04 20.04 -25.65
C ASP A 65 -4.36 19.51 -25.05
N SER A 66 -5.05 18.56 -25.71
CA SER A 66 -6.43 18.18 -25.40
C SER A 66 -6.64 16.67 -25.14
N ASP A 67 -5.58 15.86 -25.00
CA ASP A 67 -5.74 14.42 -24.74
C ASP A 67 -6.17 14.05 -23.31
N GLY A 68 -6.31 15.05 -22.43
CA GLY A 68 -6.77 14.90 -21.05
C GLY A 68 -5.78 14.19 -20.12
N LYS A 69 -4.52 14.00 -20.56
CA LYS A 69 -3.48 13.33 -19.77
C LYS A 69 -2.56 14.32 -19.06
N PRO A 70 -1.97 13.92 -17.92
CA PRO A 70 -1.00 14.75 -17.22
C PRO A 70 0.40 14.64 -17.85
N ASN A 71 1.31 15.53 -17.46
CA ASN A 71 2.74 15.46 -17.79
C ASN A 71 3.58 15.21 -16.53
N VAL A 72 4.87 14.93 -16.72
CA VAL A 72 5.85 14.95 -15.63
C VAL A 72 6.70 16.21 -15.74
N ILE A 73 7.13 16.73 -14.59
CA ILE A 73 7.88 17.98 -14.52
C ILE A 73 9.24 17.73 -13.87
N VAL A 74 10.30 18.03 -14.63
CA VAL A 74 11.68 18.06 -14.13
C VAL A 74 12.02 19.50 -13.71
N LEU A 75 12.65 19.64 -12.55
CA LEU A 75 13.24 20.88 -12.11
C LEU A 75 14.76 20.78 -12.17
N GLU A 76 15.38 21.72 -12.85
CA GLU A 76 16.83 21.89 -12.82
C GLU A 76 17.17 23.03 -11.85
N ASP A 77 18.06 22.73 -10.91
CA ASP A 77 18.78 23.72 -10.15
C ASP A 77 20.08 24.05 -10.87
N THR A 78 20.15 25.26 -11.42
CA THR A 78 21.29 25.71 -12.23
C THR A 78 22.50 26.13 -11.39
N GLY A 79 22.35 26.24 -10.08
CA GLY A 79 23.39 26.79 -9.19
C GLY A 79 23.57 28.30 -9.27
N LYS A 80 22.96 28.97 -10.27
CA LYS A 80 23.07 30.43 -10.45
C LYS A 80 22.11 31.16 -9.51
N GLU A 81 22.56 32.27 -8.95
CA GLU A 81 21.77 33.11 -8.05
C GLU A 81 21.55 34.51 -8.65
N ILE A 82 20.36 35.06 -8.44
CA ILE A 82 20.03 36.45 -8.78
C ILE A 82 19.84 37.23 -7.48
N GLU A 83 20.54 38.35 -7.34
CA GLU A 83 20.33 39.28 -6.22
C GLU A 83 18.95 39.95 -6.32
N ARG A 84 18.21 39.95 -5.20
CA ARG A 84 16.85 40.51 -5.07
C ARG A 84 16.79 41.68 -4.08
N GLY A 85 17.92 42.32 -3.83
CA GLY A 85 18.06 43.42 -2.89
C GLY A 85 18.60 42.97 -1.54
N VAL A 86 18.32 43.75 -0.50
CA VAL A 86 18.89 43.59 0.83
C VAL A 86 17.76 43.60 1.86
N ASP A 87 17.81 42.70 2.84
CA ASP A 87 16.84 42.70 3.94
C ASP A 87 17.09 43.88 4.90
N PRO A 88 16.13 44.21 5.81
CA PRO A 88 16.30 45.29 6.78
C PRO A 88 17.49 45.12 7.74
N LYS A 89 18.17 43.97 7.73
CA LYS A 89 19.36 43.66 8.53
C LYS A 89 20.65 43.72 7.70
N GLY A 90 20.60 44.22 6.47
CA GLY A 90 21.76 44.36 5.60
C GLY A 90 22.17 43.07 4.86
N ASN A 91 21.39 41.99 4.93
CA ASN A 91 21.72 40.74 4.24
C ASN A 91 21.22 40.75 2.80
N LYS A 92 22.10 40.42 1.84
CA LYS A 92 21.71 40.19 0.45
C LYS A 92 20.67 39.06 0.38
N LEU A 93 19.56 39.37 -0.26
CA LEU A 93 18.52 38.42 -0.61
C LEU A 93 18.86 37.84 -1.98
N VAL A 94 19.03 36.53 -2.07
CA VAL A 94 19.36 35.83 -3.31
C VAL A 94 18.25 34.87 -3.69
N LYS A 95 17.95 34.80 -5.00
CA LYS A 95 17.01 33.85 -5.57
C LYS A 95 17.75 32.91 -6.51
N ARG A 96 17.69 31.62 -6.23
CA ARG A 96 18.25 30.58 -7.08
C ARG A 96 17.46 30.45 -8.39
N ILE A 97 18.16 30.38 -9.51
CA ILE A 97 17.56 30.18 -10.83
C ILE A 97 17.25 28.69 -11.00
N MET A 98 15.97 28.39 -11.13
CA MET A 98 15.47 27.05 -11.39
C MET A 98 14.85 27.02 -12.79
N HIS A 99 15.28 26.08 -13.63
CA HIS A 99 14.58 25.79 -14.88
C HIS A 99 13.55 24.68 -14.67
N ARG A 100 12.58 24.64 -15.56
CA ARG A 100 11.50 23.67 -15.53
C ARG A 100 11.32 23.09 -16.92
N TYR A 101 11.33 21.76 -16.98
CA TYR A 101 11.11 21.01 -18.19
C TYR A 101 9.85 20.16 -18.03
N THR A 102 9.07 20.07 -19.10
CA THR A 102 7.87 19.24 -19.16
C THR A 102 8.21 18.02 -20.01
N LEU A 103 8.03 16.83 -19.44
CA LEU A 103 8.22 15.56 -20.13
C LEU A 103 6.89 15.09 -20.67
N HIS A 104 6.91 14.62 -21.91
CA HIS A 104 5.75 14.09 -22.60
C HIS A 104 5.76 12.56 -22.61
N ASP A 105 4.68 11.98 -23.14
CA ASP A 105 4.57 10.55 -23.38
C ASP A 105 5.76 10.03 -24.21
N GLY A 106 6.26 8.84 -23.87
CA GLY A 106 7.48 8.27 -24.46
C GLY A 106 8.79 8.80 -23.88
N LEU A 107 8.75 9.86 -23.04
CA LEU A 107 9.87 10.33 -22.22
C LEU A 107 11.17 10.69 -22.98
N GLU A 108 11.09 10.95 -24.29
CA GLU A 108 12.24 11.21 -25.17
C GLU A 108 13.13 12.36 -24.68
N GLU A 109 12.58 13.33 -23.96
CA GLU A 109 13.35 14.47 -23.45
C GLU A 109 14.32 14.10 -22.32
N LEU A 110 14.18 12.93 -21.68
CA LEU A 110 15.01 12.55 -20.53
C LEU A 110 16.50 12.44 -20.86
N GLU A 111 16.85 11.90 -22.02
CA GLU A 111 18.25 11.70 -22.41
C GLU A 111 18.99 13.04 -22.51
N GLU A 112 18.39 14.01 -23.19
CA GLU A 112 18.97 15.34 -23.35
C GLU A 112 19.07 16.11 -22.02
N LEU A 113 18.10 15.92 -21.12
CA LEU A 113 18.17 16.49 -19.78
C LEU A 113 19.30 15.88 -18.95
N ARG A 114 19.53 14.56 -19.04
CA ARG A 114 20.68 13.92 -18.37
C ARG A 114 22.00 14.46 -18.90
N LYS A 115 22.16 14.56 -20.23
CA LYS A 115 23.36 15.15 -20.86
C LYS A 115 23.59 16.58 -20.37
N LEU A 116 22.55 17.42 -20.42
CA LEU A 116 22.59 18.79 -19.93
C LEU A 116 23.05 18.88 -18.46
N SER A 117 22.48 18.04 -17.60
CA SER A 117 22.84 17.97 -16.18
C SER A 117 24.32 17.64 -15.97
N ILE A 118 24.83 16.68 -16.73
CA ILE A 118 26.22 16.24 -16.66
C ILE A 118 27.17 17.33 -17.17
N GLU A 119 26.92 17.87 -18.36
CA GLU A 119 27.76 18.87 -19.02
C GLU A 119 27.87 20.16 -18.19
N GLN A 120 26.76 20.59 -17.58
CA GLN A 120 26.72 21.82 -16.80
C GLN A 120 26.95 21.59 -15.29
N ASN A 121 27.06 20.33 -14.86
CA ASN A 121 27.05 19.95 -13.45
C ASN A 121 25.88 20.58 -12.68
N THR A 122 24.67 20.53 -13.25
CA THR A 122 23.43 21.03 -12.64
C THR A 122 22.61 19.90 -12.04
N PHE A 123 21.78 20.20 -11.06
CA PHE A 123 21.05 19.18 -10.32
C PHE A 123 19.61 19.09 -10.79
N MET A 124 19.21 17.91 -11.24
CA MET A 124 17.84 17.67 -11.71
C MET A 124 17.01 16.90 -10.69
N PHE A 125 15.77 17.35 -10.52
CA PHE A 125 14.82 16.79 -9.58
C PHE A 125 13.52 16.42 -10.28
N LEU A 126 13.05 15.19 -10.03
CA LEU A 126 11.79 14.66 -10.53
C LEU A 126 10.99 14.09 -9.36
N ALA A 127 9.71 14.43 -9.27
CA ALA A 127 8.81 13.85 -8.29
C ALA A 127 8.08 12.65 -8.91
N PRO A 128 7.73 11.59 -8.13
CA PRO A 128 6.97 10.44 -8.63
C PRO A 128 5.48 10.78 -8.84
N VAL A 129 5.21 11.96 -9.40
CA VAL A 129 3.89 12.58 -9.52
C VAL A 129 3.74 13.14 -10.93
N SER A 130 2.59 12.89 -11.55
CA SER A 130 2.20 13.56 -12.80
C SER A 130 1.25 14.73 -12.52
N TYR A 131 1.31 15.77 -13.35
CA TYR A 131 0.67 17.06 -13.18
C TYR A 131 -0.12 17.48 -14.42
N TYR A 132 -1.26 18.16 -14.23
CA TYR A 132 -1.89 18.88 -15.33
C TYR A 132 -1.20 20.22 -15.60
N GLY A 133 -0.95 20.49 -16.88
CA GLY A 133 -0.23 21.67 -17.34
C GLY A 133 1.25 21.66 -16.95
N LYS A 134 1.87 22.85 -16.95
CA LYS A 134 3.33 23.03 -16.84
C LYS A 134 3.80 23.39 -15.43
N SER A 135 2.98 23.22 -14.39
CA SER A 135 3.28 23.68 -13.03
C SER A 135 3.32 22.55 -12.01
N ARG A 136 4.44 22.46 -11.29
CA ARG A 136 4.68 21.50 -10.22
C ARG A 136 4.03 21.96 -8.90
N SER A 137 2.71 22.17 -8.91
CA SER A 137 1.93 22.58 -7.74
C SER A 137 1.08 21.41 -7.24
N SER A 138 0.77 21.38 -5.95
CA SER A 138 -0.16 20.39 -5.39
C SER A 138 -1.56 20.48 -5.99
N ARG A 139 -1.98 21.67 -6.43
CA ARG A 139 -3.26 21.90 -7.13
C ARG A 139 -3.32 21.21 -8.49
N ASN A 140 -2.17 21.09 -9.16
CA ASN A 140 -2.07 20.49 -10.49
C ASN A 140 -1.68 19.00 -10.43
N ALA A 141 -1.25 18.51 -9.26
CA ALA A 141 -0.85 17.12 -9.08
C ALA A 141 -2.04 16.17 -9.27
N ARG A 142 -1.84 15.12 -10.07
CA ARG A 142 -2.93 14.27 -10.53
C ARG A 142 -2.81 12.81 -10.11
N TYR A 143 -1.67 12.18 -10.35
CA TYR A 143 -1.41 10.80 -9.94
C TYR A 143 -0.07 10.68 -9.24
N LEU A 144 -0.04 9.90 -8.16
CA LEU A 144 1.19 9.44 -7.51
C LEU A 144 1.53 8.05 -8.06
N HIS A 145 2.73 7.88 -8.61
CA HIS A 145 3.16 6.64 -9.27
C HIS A 145 4.07 5.78 -8.40
N ALA A 146 4.77 6.39 -7.44
CA ALA A 146 5.61 5.68 -6.49
C ALA A 146 5.63 6.39 -5.13
N ILE A 147 5.85 5.64 -4.06
CA ILE A 147 6.25 6.19 -2.76
C ILE A 147 7.78 6.10 -2.70
N MET A 148 8.43 7.24 -2.60
CA MET A 148 9.89 7.34 -2.52
C MET A 148 10.30 7.92 -1.17
N ILE A 149 11.36 7.37 -0.59
CA ILE A 149 11.98 7.82 0.66
C ILE A 149 13.42 8.22 0.35
N ASP A 150 13.80 9.43 0.75
CA ASP A 150 15.19 9.90 0.68
C ASP A 150 15.87 9.45 1.97
N LEU A 151 16.90 8.61 1.86
CA LEU A 151 17.63 8.02 2.98
C LEU A 151 19.07 8.54 2.93
N ASP A 152 19.36 9.53 3.76
CA ASP A 152 20.70 10.12 3.87
C ASP A 152 21.62 9.30 4.80
N TYR A 153 22.93 9.52 4.67
CA TYR A 153 23.97 8.94 5.53
C TYR A 153 24.00 7.40 5.50
N VAL A 154 23.87 6.84 4.30
CA VAL A 154 23.95 5.39 4.07
C VAL A 154 25.38 4.99 3.72
N GLY A 155 26.09 4.50 4.74
CA GLY A 155 27.38 3.84 4.60
C GLY A 155 27.23 2.36 4.24
N GLU A 156 28.34 1.64 4.26
CA GLU A 156 28.41 0.22 3.90
C GLU A 156 27.56 -0.65 4.83
N ARG A 157 27.77 -0.50 6.15
CA ARG A 157 27.04 -1.26 7.18
C ARG A 157 25.54 -0.96 7.12
N GLU A 158 25.19 0.31 6.89
CA GLU A 158 23.80 0.76 6.81
C GLU A 158 23.10 0.19 5.58
N LEU A 159 23.79 0.06 4.44
CA LEU A 159 23.28 -0.62 3.26
C LEU A 159 23.05 -2.12 3.55
N ASP A 160 24.03 -2.82 4.12
CA ASP A 160 23.88 -4.25 4.44
C ASP A 160 22.69 -4.49 5.38
N ASN A 161 22.53 -3.64 6.38
CA ASN A 161 21.39 -3.68 7.29
C ASN A 161 20.05 -3.37 6.59
N LEU A 162 20.04 -2.42 5.65
CA LEU A 162 18.85 -2.08 4.87
C LEU A 162 18.39 -3.29 4.05
N LEU A 163 19.31 -3.91 3.31
CA LEU A 163 19.02 -5.11 2.51
C LEU A 163 18.56 -6.27 3.40
N HIS A 164 19.25 -6.51 4.53
CA HIS A 164 18.89 -7.56 5.46
C HIS A 164 17.48 -7.35 6.06
N GLN A 165 17.12 -6.11 6.39
CA GLN A 165 15.78 -5.79 6.91
C GLN A 165 14.68 -6.02 5.86
N MET A 166 14.97 -5.80 4.56
CA MET A 166 14.05 -6.13 3.47
C MET A 166 13.86 -7.66 3.37
N GLU A 167 14.94 -8.44 3.34
CA GLU A 167 14.89 -9.91 3.29
C GLU A 167 14.13 -10.53 4.45
N ARG A 168 14.26 -9.95 5.65
CA ARG A 168 13.55 -10.42 6.85
C ARG A 168 12.09 -9.98 6.93
N GLY A 169 11.63 -9.11 6.02
CA GLY A 169 10.30 -8.49 6.11
C GLY A 169 10.15 -7.52 7.28
N ALA A 170 11.27 -7.03 7.84
CA ALA A 170 11.24 -5.99 8.86
C ALA A 170 10.84 -4.64 8.25
N ILE A 171 11.23 -4.36 7.01
CA ILE A 171 10.76 -3.22 6.22
C ILE A 171 10.20 -3.73 4.88
N PRO A 172 9.33 -2.98 4.19
CA PRO A 172 8.86 -3.41 2.89
C PRO A 172 10.03 -3.52 1.92
N TYR A 173 10.03 -4.58 1.11
CA TYR A 173 10.95 -4.71 -0.01
C TYR A 173 10.70 -3.60 -1.02
N ALA A 174 11.77 -2.93 -1.44
CA ALA A 174 11.71 -1.89 -2.46
C ALA A 174 11.79 -2.48 -3.87
N ASN A 175 11.22 -1.77 -4.84
CA ASN A 175 11.36 -2.12 -6.26
C ASN A 175 12.67 -1.57 -6.82
N TYR A 176 13.09 -0.39 -6.38
CA TYR A 176 14.35 0.23 -6.79
C TYR A 176 15.09 0.87 -5.62
N LEU A 177 16.41 0.84 -5.71
CA LEU A 177 17.34 1.63 -4.91
C LEU A 177 18.10 2.57 -5.83
N VAL A 178 18.04 3.88 -5.55
CA VAL A 178 18.77 4.89 -6.34
C VAL A 178 19.89 5.47 -5.49
N SER A 179 21.14 5.21 -5.86
CA SER A 179 22.31 5.83 -5.26
C SER A 179 22.42 7.28 -5.69
N SER A 180 22.02 8.21 -4.82
CA SER A 180 21.86 9.64 -5.15
C SER A 180 23.13 10.48 -4.91
N GLY A 181 24.25 9.82 -4.63
CA GLY A 181 25.53 10.41 -4.25
C GLY A 181 25.91 10.09 -2.80
N THR A 182 25.26 10.71 -1.82
CA THR A 182 25.58 10.49 -0.38
C THR A 182 24.54 9.70 0.39
N GLY A 183 23.53 9.20 -0.32
CA GLY A 183 22.42 8.48 0.26
C GLY A 183 21.78 7.57 -0.79
N LEU A 184 20.61 7.06 -0.43
CA LEU A 184 19.79 6.22 -1.28
C LEU A 184 18.38 6.79 -1.38
N HIS A 185 17.77 6.73 -2.55
CA HIS A 185 16.31 6.76 -2.62
C HIS A 185 15.77 5.33 -2.61
N VAL A 186 14.90 5.04 -1.66
CA VAL A 186 14.17 3.77 -1.59
C VAL A 186 12.83 3.97 -2.30
N VAL A 187 12.58 3.18 -3.35
CA VAL A 187 11.45 3.38 -4.26
C VAL A 187 10.47 2.20 -4.20
N TYR A 188 9.23 2.49 -3.80
CA TYR A 188 8.09 1.58 -3.90
C TYR A 188 7.22 1.99 -5.07
N LEU A 189 7.39 1.33 -6.21
CA LEU A 189 6.58 1.55 -7.42
C LEU A 189 5.14 1.11 -7.13
N LEU A 190 4.14 1.95 -7.38
CA LEU A 190 2.76 1.58 -7.11
C LEU A 190 2.18 0.76 -8.27
N GLU A 191 1.54 -0.37 -7.98
CA GLU A 191 0.87 -1.20 -8.99
C GLU A 191 -0.13 -0.39 -9.83
N HIS A 192 -0.84 0.52 -9.17
CA HIS A 192 -1.76 1.45 -9.80
C HIS A 192 -1.48 2.87 -9.31
N PRO A 193 -1.29 3.85 -10.21
CA PRO A 193 -1.11 5.23 -9.81
C PRO A 193 -2.30 5.74 -8.98
N VAL A 194 -2.01 6.32 -7.83
CA VAL A 194 -3.06 6.78 -6.90
C VAL A 194 -3.52 8.18 -7.30
N PRO A 195 -4.83 8.40 -7.55
CA PRO A 195 -5.33 9.73 -7.87
C PRO A 195 -5.17 10.65 -6.66
N LEU A 196 -4.51 11.80 -6.84
CA LEU A 196 -4.21 12.76 -5.79
C LEU A 196 -5.39 13.71 -5.51
N MET A 197 -6.55 13.14 -5.20
CA MET A 197 -7.70 13.88 -4.69
C MET A 197 -7.48 14.28 -3.22
N THR A 198 -8.01 15.43 -2.80
CA THR A 198 -7.83 15.99 -1.44
C THR A 198 -8.06 14.97 -0.33
N ARG A 199 -9.05 14.07 -0.50
CA ARG A 199 -9.37 13.03 0.49
C ARG A 199 -8.24 12.03 0.75
N TYR A 200 -7.39 11.75 -0.24
CA TYR A 200 -6.32 10.74 -0.12
C TYR A 200 -4.99 11.34 0.31
N VAL A 201 -4.75 12.63 0.01
CA VAL A 201 -3.44 13.28 0.23
C VAL A 201 -3.00 13.20 1.69
N THR A 202 -3.90 13.47 2.64
CA THR A 202 -3.58 13.40 4.06
C THR A 202 -3.18 11.99 4.49
N GLY A 203 -3.93 10.98 4.03
CA GLY A 203 -3.62 9.57 4.31
C GLY A 203 -2.27 9.16 3.73
N LEU A 204 -1.98 9.55 2.48
CA LEU A 204 -0.72 9.24 1.81
C LEU A 204 0.48 9.91 2.48
N GLN A 205 0.33 11.15 2.96
CA GLN A 205 1.40 11.82 3.70
C GLN A 205 1.69 11.15 5.03
N VAL A 206 0.65 10.73 5.76
CA VAL A 206 0.83 9.94 6.98
C VAL A 206 1.51 8.62 6.66
N LEU A 207 1.03 7.87 5.66
CA LEU A 207 1.66 6.62 5.24
C LEU A 207 3.14 6.82 4.89
N LYS A 208 3.46 7.80 4.03
CA LYS A 208 4.86 8.10 3.66
C LYS A 208 5.71 8.42 4.89
N ARG A 209 5.22 9.28 5.79
CA ARG A 209 5.96 9.64 7.01
C ARG A 209 6.27 8.42 7.86
N GLU A 210 5.28 7.59 8.17
CA GLU A 210 5.49 6.41 9.02
C GLU A 210 6.38 5.36 8.35
N LEU A 211 6.30 5.21 7.02
CA LEU A 211 7.23 4.38 6.26
C LEU A 211 8.65 4.95 6.30
N THR A 212 8.82 6.27 6.15
CA THR A 212 10.10 6.95 6.32
C THR A 212 10.67 6.68 7.71
N ASP A 213 9.87 6.80 8.78
CA ASP A 213 10.34 6.55 10.14
C ASP A 213 10.77 5.10 10.36
N ARG A 214 10.10 4.14 9.70
CA ARG A 214 10.43 2.71 9.77
C ARG A 214 11.70 2.38 9.00
N VAL A 215 11.82 2.90 7.77
CA VAL A 215 12.96 2.65 6.88
C VAL A 215 14.19 3.42 7.31
N TRP A 216 14.04 4.67 7.77
CA TRP A 216 15.12 5.51 8.28
C TRP A 216 15.26 5.30 9.78
N ASN A 217 16.04 4.31 10.19
CA ASN A 217 16.31 3.95 11.57
C ASN A 217 17.81 3.92 11.88
N ALA A 218 18.19 3.70 13.14
CA ALA A 218 19.58 3.76 13.58
C ALA A 218 20.49 2.69 12.92
N ASN A 219 19.91 1.65 12.31
CA ASN A 219 20.66 0.60 11.64
C ASN A 219 20.82 0.85 10.14
N THR A 220 19.93 1.65 9.54
CA THR A 220 19.88 1.92 8.09
C THR A 220 20.37 3.32 7.71
N SER A 221 20.68 4.16 8.70
CA SER A 221 21.31 5.46 8.51
C SER A 221 22.21 5.79 9.70
N ALA A 222 23.40 6.33 9.41
CA ALA A 222 24.34 6.77 10.43
C ALA A 222 24.00 8.15 11.03
N SER A 223 22.88 8.77 10.59
CA SER A 223 22.45 10.08 11.07
C SER A 223 21.83 10.00 12.48
N ASP A 224 21.94 11.10 13.21
CA ASP A 224 21.17 11.36 14.43
C ASP A 224 19.65 11.18 14.18
N PRO A 225 18.94 10.30 14.91
CA PRO A 225 17.51 10.08 14.76
C PRO A 225 16.65 11.34 14.86
N ASP A 226 17.10 12.36 15.59
CA ASP A 226 16.39 13.63 15.75
C ASP A 226 16.55 14.57 14.54
N LYS A 227 17.44 14.24 13.60
CA LYS A 227 17.70 15.00 12.37
C LYS A 227 17.05 14.41 11.12
N LYS A 228 16.17 13.41 11.28
CA LYS A 228 15.43 12.80 10.17
C LYS A 228 14.61 13.85 9.42
N GLN A 229 14.76 13.88 8.10
CA GLN A 229 13.98 14.77 7.25
C GLN A 229 12.70 14.07 6.80
N THR A 230 11.55 14.48 7.33
CA THR A 230 10.26 14.02 6.83
C THR A 230 9.76 14.93 5.71
N GLN A 231 9.68 14.38 4.51
CA GLN A 231 9.29 15.12 3.31
C GLN A 231 7.96 14.60 2.75
N GLY A 232 7.14 15.50 2.20
CA GLY A 232 5.82 15.16 1.69
C GLY A 232 5.84 14.33 0.39
N ILE A 233 4.67 13.83 -0.02
CA ILE A 233 4.51 12.98 -1.22
C ILE A 233 4.81 13.70 -2.55
N PHE A 234 4.86 15.04 -2.55
CA PHE A 234 5.15 15.87 -3.73
C PHE A 234 6.64 16.23 -3.87
N GLN A 235 7.50 15.68 -3.02
CA GLN A 235 8.93 15.93 -3.04
C GLN A 235 9.54 15.48 -4.38
N GLY A 236 10.47 16.28 -4.91
CA GLY A 236 11.32 15.88 -6.02
C GLY A 236 12.59 15.19 -5.52
N PHE A 237 12.98 14.11 -6.17
CA PHE A 237 14.17 13.31 -5.89
C PHE A 237 15.21 13.53 -6.98
N ARG A 238 16.50 13.27 -6.70
CA ARG A 238 17.55 13.32 -7.73
C ARG A 238 17.13 12.46 -8.92
N MET A 239 17.18 13.04 -10.12
CA MET A 239 16.84 12.34 -11.34
C MET A 239 17.92 11.28 -11.63
N VAL A 240 17.53 10.04 -11.92
CA VAL A 240 18.45 8.94 -12.27
C VAL A 240 19.22 9.31 -13.54
N GLY A 241 20.53 9.07 -13.54
CA GLY A 241 21.45 9.43 -14.61
C GLY A 241 21.80 10.93 -14.68
N SER A 242 21.35 11.75 -13.73
CA SER A 242 21.74 13.17 -13.61
C SER A 242 22.92 13.37 -12.65
N ALA A 243 23.59 14.52 -12.72
CA ALA A 243 24.75 14.84 -11.89
C ALA A 243 24.42 14.88 -10.38
N THR A 244 25.36 14.37 -9.58
CA THR A 244 25.25 14.38 -8.11
C THR A 244 26.14 15.47 -7.50
N LYS A 245 25.95 15.74 -6.19
CA LYS A 245 26.79 16.69 -5.45
C LYS A 245 28.25 16.26 -5.31
N LEU A 246 28.58 14.99 -5.62
CA LEU A 246 29.95 14.49 -5.58
C LEU A 246 30.83 15.12 -6.66
N ASN A 247 30.22 15.72 -7.68
CA ASN A 247 30.91 16.45 -8.74
C ASN A 247 31.47 17.82 -8.30
N GLY A 248 31.24 18.21 -7.05
CA GLY A 248 31.67 19.49 -6.50
C GLY A 248 30.60 20.58 -6.66
N ASP A 249 31.05 21.82 -6.76
CA ASP A 249 30.14 22.97 -6.84
C ASP A 249 29.24 22.91 -8.07
N ILE A 250 27.95 23.07 -7.82
CA ILE A 250 26.90 23.10 -8.85
C ILE A 250 27.19 24.18 -9.89
N GLY A 251 26.95 23.87 -11.17
CA GLY A 251 27.22 24.79 -12.29
C GLY A 251 28.70 24.88 -12.67
N ASN A 252 29.58 24.10 -12.05
CA ASN A 252 31.02 24.10 -12.31
C ASN A 252 31.52 22.69 -12.66
N PRO A 253 31.53 22.30 -13.95
CA PRO A 253 31.96 20.98 -14.39
C PRO A 253 33.49 20.88 -14.30
N LYS A 254 34.00 20.33 -13.19
CA LYS A 254 35.45 20.15 -12.97
C LYS A 254 35.96 18.72 -13.17
N ILE A 255 35.07 17.74 -13.27
CA ILE A 255 35.43 16.31 -13.25
C ILE A 255 35.22 15.68 -14.62
N LYS A 256 36.25 14.98 -15.12
CA LYS A 256 36.20 14.26 -16.41
C LYS A 256 35.22 13.09 -16.40
N GLN A 257 35.11 12.38 -15.28
CA GLN A 257 34.17 11.28 -15.07
C GLN A 257 33.14 11.69 -13.99
N PRO A 258 31.95 12.14 -14.40
CA PRO A 258 30.96 12.66 -13.49
C PRO A 258 30.28 11.53 -12.71
N TYR A 259 30.08 11.74 -11.41
CA TYR A 259 29.25 10.90 -10.55
C TYR A 259 27.78 11.21 -10.84
N VAL A 260 27.06 10.21 -11.32
CA VAL A 260 25.63 10.30 -11.65
C VAL A 260 24.79 9.52 -10.63
N ALA A 261 23.50 9.84 -10.53
CA ALA A 261 22.59 9.05 -9.72
C ALA A 261 22.32 7.70 -10.40
N GLU A 262 22.75 6.60 -9.77
CA GLU A 262 22.62 5.24 -10.33
C GLU A 262 21.43 4.50 -9.73
N CYS A 263 20.79 3.63 -10.52
CA CYS A 263 19.60 2.90 -10.10
C CYS A 263 19.85 1.39 -10.15
N PHE A 264 19.27 0.70 -9.17
CA PHE A 264 19.28 -0.75 -9.07
C PHE A 264 17.84 -1.23 -8.88
N SER A 265 17.40 -2.19 -9.68
CA SER A 265 16.08 -2.82 -9.59
C SER A 265 16.15 -4.14 -8.83
N HIS A 266 15.04 -4.51 -8.22
CA HIS A 266 14.81 -5.86 -7.73
C HIS A 266 13.59 -6.44 -8.45
N ASP A 267 13.83 -7.08 -9.59
CA ASP A 267 12.78 -7.47 -10.56
C ASP A 267 11.80 -8.51 -10.02
N ALA A 268 12.23 -9.29 -9.02
CA ALA A 268 11.36 -10.25 -8.33
C ALA A 268 10.32 -9.56 -7.41
N THR A 269 10.53 -8.29 -7.03
CA THR A 269 9.58 -7.53 -6.20
C THR A 269 8.46 -6.98 -7.08
N PRO A 270 7.20 -7.44 -6.90
CA PRO A 270 6.08 -6.86 -7.64
C PRO A 270 5.86 -5.39 -7.24
N PRO A 271 5.22 -4.58 -8.08
CA PRO A 271 4.80 -3.25 -7.70
C PRO A 271 3.99 -3.25 -6.39
N ALA A 272 4.32 -2.33 -5.50
CA ALA A 272 3.71 -2.17 -4.21
C ALA A 272 2.23 -1.76 -4.32
N THR A 273 1.42 -2.34 -3.44
CA THR A 273 0.04 -1.92 -3.24
C THR A 273 -0.07 -1.10 -1.94
N ILE A 274 -1.04 -0.19 -1.86
CA ILE A 274 -1.32 0.52 -0.60
C ILE A 274 -1.56 -0.44 0.58
N PRO A 275 -2.33 -1.54 0.46
CA PRO A 275 -2.48 -2.49 1.56
C PRO A 275 -1.16 -3.19 1.94
N TYR A 276 -0.31 -3.54 0.97
CA TYR A 276 1.02 -4.09 1.26
C TYR A 276 1.83 -3.11 2.11
N LEU A 277 1.94 -1.85 1.71
CA LEU A 277 2.71 -0.85 2.46
C LEU A 277 2.10 -0.55 3.85
N LEU A 278 0.78 -0.53 3.96
CA LEU A 278 0.09 -0.36 5.25
C LEU A 278 0.35 -1.50 6.23
N SER A 279 0.62 -2.73 5.75
CA SER A 279 0.90 -3.87 6.62
C SER A 279 2.17 -3.68 7.47
N PHE A 280 3.12 -2.86 7.01
CA PHE A 280 4.34 -2.52 7.74
C PHE A 280 4.17 -1.37 8.74
N VAL A 281 2.97 -0.78 8.81
CA VAL A 281 2.67 0.30 9.77
C VAL A 281 1.48 -0.08 10.66
N PRO A 282 1.66 -1.03 11.62
CA PRO A 282 0.56 -1.51 12.46
C PRO A 282 -0.10 -0.43 13.31
N LYS A 283 0.63 0.63 13.67
CA LYS A 283 0.08 1.79 14.40
C LYS A 283 -1.04 2.53 13.65
N LEU A 284 -1.13 2.33 12.33
CA LEU A 284 -2.21 2.84 11.50
C LEU A 284 -3.37 1.84 11.35
N LEU A 285 -3.18 0.55 11.66
CA LEU A 285 -4.20 -0.50 11.66
C LEU A 285 -5.16 -0.33 12.85
N GLY A 286 -6.09 0.63 12.78
CA GLY A 286 -7.12 0.79 13.82
C GLY A 286 -7.52 2.23 14.16
N LYS A 287 -6.76 3.22 13.68
CA LYS A 287 -7.16 4.63 13.81
C LYS A 287 -8.41 4.90 12.97
N LYS A 288 -9.58 4.92 13.61
CA LYS A 288 -10.86 5.31 13.00
C LYS A 288 -10.94 6.81 12.70
N ASP A 289 -10.17 7.62 13.43
CA ASP A 289 -10.35 9.08 13.47
C ASP A 289 -9.50 9.84 12.45
N MET A 290 -9.06 9.16 11.39
CA MET A 290 -8.28 9.80 10.31
C MET A 290 -8.94 9.49 8.96
N ASP A 291 -9.80 10.41 8.52
CA ASP A 291 -10.57 10.32 7.25
C ASP A 291 -9.69 9.92 6.04
N GLY A 292 -8.45 10.42 5.98
CA GLY A 292 -7.52 10.11 4.91
C GLY A 292 -7.07 8.64 4.87
N LEU A 293 -6.98 7.98 6.02
CA LEU A 293 -6.60 6.56 6.10
C LEU A 293 -7.78 5.65 5.78
N ALA A 294 -9.01 6.06 6.15
CA ALA A 294 -10.23 5.39 5.72
C ALA A 294 -10.38 5.47 4.19
N ALA A 295 -10.14 6.63 3.59
CA ALA A 295 -10.14 6.79 2.13
C ALA A 295 -9.04 5.93 1.45
N LEU A 296 -7.86 5.80 2.06
CA LEU A 296 -6.83 4.88 1.56
C LEU A 296 -7.28 3.42 1.64
N ARG A 297 -8.01 3.02 2.69
CA ARG A 297 -8.63 1.70 2.78
C ARG A 297 -9.71 1.50 1.72
N GLU A 298 -10.48 2.53 1.36
CA GLU A 298 -11.40 2.46 0.23
C GLU A 298 -10.64 2.16 -1.07
N LEU A 299 -9.49 2.77 -1.34
CA LEU A 299 -8.65 2.41 -2.50
C LEU A 299 -8.25 0.93 -2.50
N THR A 300 -8.03 0.34 -1.31
CA THR A 300 -7.72 -1.09 -1.17
C THR A 300 -8.94 -2.00 -1.43
N GLN A 301 -10.15 -1.53 -1.14
CA GLN A 301 -11.41 -2.24 -1.40
C GLN A 301 -11.93 -2.01 -2.84
N GLU A 302 -11.66 -0.82 -3.40
CA GLU A 302 -11.98 -0.40 -4.76
C GLU A 302 -10.94 -0.84 -5.80
N ALA A 303 -9.88 -1.54 -5.39
CA ALA A 303 -9.11 -2.43 -6.26
C ALA A 303 -9.99 -3.64 -6.72
N ARG A 304 -11.21 -3.35 -7.19
CA ARG A 304 -11.96 -4.26 -8.05
C ARG A 304 -11.08 -4.53 -9.24
N LYS A 305 -10.72 -5.81 -9.43
CA LYS A 305 -10.10 -6.32 -10.66
C LYS A 305 -10.86 -5.74 -11.85
N LYS A 306 -10.27 -4.75 -12.53
CA LYS A 306 -10.84 -4.23 -13.77
C LYS A 306 -10.75 -5.35 -14.79
N THR A 307 -11.88 -5.67 -15.42
CA THR A 307 -11.89 -6.68 -16.48
C THR A 307 -11.46 -6.00 -17.78
N PRO A 308 -10.37 -6.44 -18.44
CA PRO A 308 -9.96 -5.88 -19.74
C PRO A 308 -11.12 -5.94 -20.74
N ILE A 309 -11.22 -4.96 -21.63
CA ILE A 309 -12.35 -4.84 -22.58
C ILE A 309 -12.55 -6.13 -23.41
N ALA A 310 -11.46 -6.78 -23.84
CA ALA A 310 -11.52 -8.06 -24.55
C ALA A 310 -12.22 -9.16 -23.73
N ARG A 311 -11.85 -9.28 -22.45
CA ARG A 311 -12.47 -10.22 -21.52
C ARG A 311 -13.89 -9.81 -21.13
N ALA A 312 -14.20 -8.52 -21.09
CA ALA A 312 -15.55 -8.01 -20.84
C ALA A 312 -16.49 -8.31 -22.01
N LYS A 313 -15.99 -8.31 -23.26
CA LYS A 313 -16.76 -8.72 -24.45
C LYS A 313 -17.19 -10.18 -24.37
N GLU A 314 -16.31 -11.06 -23.88
CA GLU A 314 -16.62 -12.48 -23.69
C GLU A 314 -17.58 -12.72 -22.52
N LEU A 315 -17.38 -12.03 -21.40
CA LEU A 315 -18.19 -12.23 -20.19
C LEU A 315 -19.56 -11.52 -20.22
N TRP A 316 -19.65 -10.37 -20.90
CA TRP A 316 -20.86 -9.53 -20.98
C TRP A 316 -21.07 -8.99 -22.41
N PRO A 317 -21.36 -9.86 -23.39
CA PRO A 317 -21.49 -9.48 -24.79
C PRO A 317 -22.60 -8.43 -25.02
N GLU A 318 -23.74 -8.56 -24.33
CA GLU A 318 -24.84 -7.58 -24.43
C GLU A 318 -24.47 -6.20 -23.87
N TRP A 319 -23.68 -6.15 -22.79
CA TRP A 319 -23.18 -4.88 -22.25
C TRP A 319 -22.16 -4.25 -23.21
N TYR A 320 -21.27 -5.06 -23.80
CA TYR A 320 -20.29 -4.59 -24.77
C TYR A 320 -20.97 -4.03 -26.02
N GLU A 321 -21.97 -4.73 -26.55
CA GLU A 321 -22.76 -4.25 -27.70
C GLU A 321 -23.43 -2.92 -27.38
N ARG A 322 -24.17 -2.85 -26.27
CA ARG A 322 -24.91 -1.63 -25.90
C ARG A 322 -24.00 -0.45 -25.59
N CYS A 323 -22.97 -0.65 -24.77
CA CYS A 323 -22.17 0.45 -24.24
C CYS A 323 -20.89 0.76 -25.02
N VAL A 324 -20.37 -0.17 -25.83
CA VAL A 324 -19.11 0.02 -26.59
C VAL A 324 -19.37 0.12 -28.10
N VAL A 325 -20.30 -0.67 -28.65
CA VAL A 325 -20.62 -0.63 -30.08
C VAL A 325 -21.69 0.42 -30.38
N ASN A 326 -22.79 0.42 -29.64
CA ASN A 326 -23.95 1.29 -29.88
C ASN A 326 -23.87 2.65 -29.17
N ASP A 327 -22.84 2.87 -28.35
CA ASP A 327 -22.64 4.06 -27.51
C ASP A 327 -23.90 4.46 -26.70
N GLU A 328 -24.69 3.47 -26.27
CA GLU A 328 -25.91 3.74 -25.53
C GLU A 328 -25.57 4.40 -24.18
N PRO A 329 -26.31 5.46 -23.78
CA PRO A 329 -26.11 6.09 -22.49
C PRO A 329 -26.24 5.06 -21.37
N ARG A 330 -25.28 5.07 -20.45
CA ARG A 330 -25.32 4.21 -19.26
C ARG A 330 -26.66 4.40 -18.53
N GLY A 331 -27.31 3.27 -18.22
CA GLY A 331 -28.52 3.27 -17.39
C GLY A 331 -28.31 3.98 -16.05
N GLY A 332 -29.38 4.54 -15.49
CA GLY A 332 -29.34 5.23 -14.21
C GLY A 332 -30.74 5.43 -13.64
N TRP A 333 -30.82 6.13 -12.51
CA TRP A 333 -32.07 6.29 -11.78
C TRP A 333 -32.96 7.31 -12.50
N THR A 334 -34.15 6.89 -12.90
CA THR A 334 -35.20 7.77 -13.43
C THR A 334 -36.24 8.06 -12.35
N TYR A 335 -36.78 9.26 -12.34
CA TYR A 335 -37.82 9.71 -11.42
C TYR A 335 -39.02 10.26 -12.19
N GLY A 336 -40.19 10.35 -11.55
CA GLY A 336 -41.32 11.09 -12.12
C GLY A 336 -41.10 12.60 -12.08
N ARG A 337 -41.80 13.33 -12.96
CA ARG A 337 -41.77 14.80 -13.08
C ARG A 337 -41.88 15.53 -11.74
N ALA A 338 -42.72 15.07 -10.82
CA ALA A 338 -42.93 15.67 -9.51
C ALA A 338 -41.63 15.84 -8.68
N GLY A 339 -40.61 15.02 -8.93
CA GLY A 339 -39.31 15.16 -8.27
C GLY A 339 -38.55 16.41 -8.70
N TYR A 340 -38.66 16.79 -9.98
CA TYR A 340 -38.06 18.02 -10.51
C TYR A 340 -38.74 19.25 -9.92
N ASP A 341 -40.08 19.32 -9.98
CA ASP A 341 -40.85 20.46 -9.50
C ASP A 341 -40.63 20.69 -8.00
N ARG A 342 -40.50 19.61 -7.23
CA ARG A 342 -40.19 19.68 -5.80
C ARG A 342 -38.79 20.25 -5.55
N VAL A 343 -37.78 19.80 -6.30
CA VAL A 343 -36.41 20.32 -6.15
C VAL A 343 -36.33 21.78 -6.54
N LEU A 344 -37.01 22.18 -7.62
CA LEU A 344 -37.11 23.58 -8.02
C LEU A 344 -37.75 24.44 -6.91
N SER A 345 -38.85 23.99 -6.31
CA SER A 345 -39.48 24.66 -5.16
C SER A 345 -38.54 24.74 -3.95
N VAL A 346 -37.89 23.65 -3.58
CA VAL A 346 -36.95 23.59 -2.44
C VAL A 346 -35.76 24.52 -2.66
N ILE A 347 -35.21 24.57 -3.88
CA ILE A 347 -34.13 25.47 -4.25
C ILE A 347 -34.57 26.92 -4.14
N ARG A 348 -35.78 27.24 -4.64
CA ARG A 348 -36.35 28.58 -4.48
C ARG A 348 -36.39 28.94 -2.99
N ASP A 349 -36.84 28.06 -2.12
CA ASP A 349 -37.08 28.42 -0.71
C ASP A 349 -35.82 28.41 0.17
N GLN A 350 -34.86 27.50 -0.09
CA GLN A 350 -33.76 27.20 0.84
C GLN A 350 -32.37 27.63 0.33
N ALA A 351 -32.25 28.19 -0.88
CA ALA A 351 -30.95 28.56 -1.43
C ALA A 351 -30.20 29.57 -0.55
N SER A 352 -28.90 29.33 -0.40
CA SER A 352 -27.95 30.18 0.34
C SER A 352 -26.79 30.61 -0.55
N VAL A 353 -26.12 31.70 -0.17
CA VAL A 353 -25.07 32.37 -0.97
C VAL A 353 -23.98 31.40 -1.43
N ASP A 354 -23.50 30.54 -0.54
CA ASP A 354 -22.34 29.67 -0.80
C ASP A 354 -22.66 28.45 -1.68
N HIS A 355 -23.94 28.20 -1.98
CA HIS A 355 -24.41 26.96 -2.59
C HIS A 355 -25.18 27.14 -3.91
N ARG A 356 -25.27 28.36 -4.44
CA ARG A 356 -26.04 28.73 -5.66
C ARG A 356 -25.69 27.88 -6.89
N TYR A 357 -24.41 27.70 -7.19
CA TYR A 357 -23.95 26.83 -8.28
C TYR A 357 -24.47 25.39 -8.11
N TRP A 358 -24.39 24.86 -6.89
CA TRP A 358 -24.81 23.49 -6.58
C TRP A 358 -26.33 23.33 -6.62
N CYS A 359 -27.10 24.39 -6.40
CA CYS A 359 -28.55 24.39 -6.62
C CYS A 359 -28.89 24.20 -8.10
N ILE A 360 -28.29 24.98 -9.00
CA ILE A 360 -28.51 24.82 -10.46
C ILE A 360 -28.01 23.45 -10.93
N PHE A 361 -26.86 23.00 -10.43
CA PHE A 361 -26.35 21.65 -10.70
C PHE A 361 -27.35 20.56 -10.29
N TYR A 362 -27.98 20.70 -9.12
CA TYR A 362 -28.98 19.74 -8.65
C TYR A 362 -30.22 19.76 -9.55
N LEU A 363 -30.67 20.94 -9.96
CA LEU A 363 -31.80 21.10 -10.89
C LEU A 363 -31.51 20.40 -12.23
N ALA A 364 -30.32 20.59 -12.80
CA ALA A 364 -29.89 19.95 -14.05
C ALA A 364 -29.83 18.41 -13.94
N VAL A 365 -29.31 17.90 -12.81
CA VAL A 365 -29.32 16.47 -12.50
C VAL A 365 -30.74 15.93 -12.44
N MET A 366 -31.67 16.65 -11.81
CA MET A 366 -33.06 16.22 -11.68
C MET A 366 -33.83 16.30 -12.98
N ALA A 367 -33.60 17.32 -13.80
CA ALA A 367 -34.20 17.44 -15.12
C ALA A 367 -33.89 16.20 -15.98
N ASN A 368 -32.61 15.78 -16.03
CA ASN A 368 -32.20 14.59 -16.77
C ASN A 368 -32.83 13.29 -16.23
N LYS A 369 -32.99 13.19 -14.89
CA LYS A 369 -33.61 12.04 -14.24
C LYS A 369 -35.13 11.98 -14.42
N CYS A 370 -35.77 13.15 -14.49
CA CYS A 370 -37.22 13.29 -14.59
C CYS A 370 -37.73 13.39 -16.03
N GLY A 371 -36.82 13.48 -17.01
CA GLY A 371 -37.18 13.64 -18.43
C GLY A 371 -37.71 15.03 -18.77
N VAL A 372 -37.29 16.06 -18.03
CA VAL A 372 -37.55 17.46 -18.35
C VAL A 372 -36.62 17.89 -19.49
N SER A 373 -37.12 18.66 -20.46
CA SER A 373 -36.33 19.12 -21.59
C SER A 373 -35.23 20.08 -21.13
N TYR A 374 -34.16 20.18 -21.93
CA TYR A 374 -33.10 21.15 -21.66
C TYR A 374 -33.63 22.58 -21.69
N ASP A 375 -34.49 22.92 -22.66
CA ASP A 375 -35.09 24.24 -22.80
C ASP A 375 -35.86 24.66 -21.52
N GLU A 376 -36.68 23.76 -20.95
CA GLU A 376 -37.43 24.04 -19.73
C GLU A 376 -36.49 24.21 -18.50
N LEU A 377 -35.46 23.38 -18.42
CA LEU A 377 -34.41 23.51 -17.38
C LEU A 377 -33.65 24.83 -17.51
N GLU A 378 -33.32 25.23 -18.73
CA GLU A 378 -32.57 26.44 -19.02
C GLU A 378 -33.36 27.68 -18.58
N ASP A 379 -34.64 27.74 -18.95
CA ASP A 379 -35.56 28.80 -18.50
C ASP A 379 -35.68 28.87 -16.97
N ASP A 380 -35.87 27.72 -16.31
CA ASP A 380 -35.97 27.65 -14.85
C ASP A 380 -34.65 28.06 -14.16
N ALA A 381 -33.50 27.68 -14.72
CA ALA A 381 -32.19 27.97 -14.17
C ALA A 381 -31.82 29.45 -14.31
N TYR A 382 -32.03 30.03 -15.49
CA TYR A 382 -31.83 31.46 -15.72
C TYR A 382 -32.86 32.31 -14.97
N GLY A 383 -34.09 31.82 -14.77
CA GLY A 383 -35.10 32.46 -13.91
C GLY A 383 -34.70 32.57 -12.43
N LEU A 384 -33.70 31.79 -11.98
CA LEU A 384 -33.14 31.89 -10.63
C LEU A 384 -31.97 32.88 -10.52
N LEU A 385 -31.42 33.36 -11.66
CA LEU A 385 -30.20 34.16 -11.69
C LEU A 385 -30.30 35.42 -10.83
N ASP A 386 -31.31 36.25 -11.06
CA ASP A 386 -31.49 37.52 -10.34
C ASP A 386 -31.67 37.28 -8.83
N ARG A 387 -32.44 36.25 -8.47
CA ARG A 387 -32.65 35.86 -7.07
C ARG A 387 -31.34 35.41 -6.42
N PHE A 388 -30.55 34.61 -7.13
CA PHE A 388 -29.29 34.08 -6.62
C PHE A 388 -28.22 35.16 -6.53
N ASP A 389 -28.17 36.08 -7.48
CA ASP A 389 -27.23 37.20 -7.45
C ASP A 389 -27.61 38.21 -6.36
N ALA A 390 -28.90 38.41 -6.08
CA ALA A 390 -29.39 39.25 -4.97
C ALA A 390 -28.99 38.73 -3.58
N LEU A 391 -28.63 37.44 -3.45
CA LEU A 391 -28.07 36.90 -2.20
C LEU A 391 -26.63 37.42 -1.93
N SER A 392 -25.93 37.97 -2.94
CA SER A 392 -24.58 38.51 -2.79
C SER A 392 -24.54 39.98 -2.41
N VAL A 393 -23.84 40.28 -1.32
CA VAL A 393 -23.52 41.65 -0.91
C VAL A 393 -22.18 42.13 -1.48
N GLU A 394 -21.20 41.23 -1.62
CA GLU A 394 -19.85 41.59 -2.08
C GLU A 394 -19.71 41.59 -3.62
N PRO A 395 -19.07 42.61 -4.23
CA PRO A 395 -18.83 42.66 -5.67
C PRO A 395 -17.98 41.51 -6.22
N SER A 396 -17.09 40.94 -5.41
CA SER A 396 -16.25 39.79 -5.78
C SER A 396 -16.98 38.45 -5.82
N ASN A 397 -18.21 38.38 -5.32
CA ASN A 397 -18.98 37.13 -5.18
C ASN A 397 -20.32 37.17 -5.94
N ARG A 398 -20.44 38.01 -6.97
CA ARG A 398 -21.65 38.06 -7.81
C ARG A 398 -21.88 36.72 -8.51
N PHE A 399 -23.14 36.32 -8.65
CA PHE A 399 -23.54 35.10 -9.35
C PHE A 399 -23.97 35.48 -10.76
N THR A 400 -23.33 34.89 -11.76
CA THR A 400 -23.42 35.34 -13.16
C THR A 400 -24.05 34.29 -14.06
N ALA A 401 -24.45 34.70 -15.27
CA ALA A 401 -24.92 33.79 -16.31
C ALA A 401 -23.90 32.68 -16.64
N ASN A 402 -22.59 32.95 -16.48
CA ASN A 402 -21.54 31.95 -16.69
C ASN A 402 -21.59 30.83 -15.63
N ASP A 403 -21.95 31.17 -14.39
CA ASP A 403 -22.08 30.18 -13.30
C ASP A 403 -23.28 29.25 -13.55
N VAL A 404 -24.37 29.79 -14.09
CA VAL A 404 -25.56 29.04 -14.53
C VAL A 404 -25.19 28.10 -15.67
N ALA A 405 -24.56 28.62 -16.73
CA ALA A 405 -24.13 27.82 -17.89
C ALA A 405 -23.19 26.68 -17.48
N ALA A 406 -22.20 26.96 -16.62
CA ALA A 406 -21.26 25.96 -16.12
C ALA A 406 -21.93 24.88 -15.24
N ALA A 407 -23.07 25.19 -14.61
CA ALA A 407 -23.84 24.22 -13.84
C ALA A 407 -24.78 23.38 -14.73
N LEU A 408 -25.31 23.96 -15.81
CA LEU A 408 -26.19 23.28 -16.78
C LEU A 408 -25.48 22.15 -17.54
N GLU A 409 -24.15 22.21 -17.69
CA GLU A 409 -23.35 21.10 -18.25
C GLU A 409 -23.61 19.75 -17.53
N ALA A 410 -24.09 19.79 -16.27
CA ALA A 410 -24.44 18.60 -15.51
C ALA A 410 -25.65 17.83 -16.08
N PHE A 411 -26.49 18.45 -16.92
CA PHE A 411 -27.66 17.82 -17.55
C PHE A 411 -27.28 16.60 -18.40
N GLU A 412 -26.25 16.73 -19.25
CA GLU A 412 -25.74 15.63 -20.09
C GLU A 412 -24.66 14.79 -19.37
N GLY A 413 -24.19 15.25 -18.20
CA GLY A 413 -23.19 14.57 -17.38
C GLY A 413 -21.81 15.23 -17.33
N GLY A 414 -21.63 16.40 -17.93
CA GLY A 414 -20.36 17.13 -18.05
C GLY A 414 -19.28 16.33 -18.78
N SER A 415 -18.00 16.71 -18.62
CA SER A 415 -16.78 16.08 -19.21
C SER A 415 -16.61 14.54 -19.00
N ALA A 416 -17.59 13.85 -18.41
CA ALA A 416 -17.68 12.40 -18.42
C ALA A 416 -19.15 11.97 -18.63
N ALA A 417 -19.52 11.74 -19.90
CA ALA A 417 -20.84 11.33 -20.35
C ALA A 417 -21.52 10.28 -19.43
N GLY A 418 -22.78 10.54 -19.06
CA GLY A 418 -23.63 9.57 -18.33
C GLY A 418 -23.48 9.54 -16.81
N ARG A 419 -23.16 10.66 -16.14
CA ARG A 419 -23.17 10.76 -14.65
C ARG A 419 -24.41 11.40 -14.03
N ALA A 420 -25.20 12.19 -14.75
CA ALA A 420 -26.38 12.89 -14.20
C ALA A 420 -27.31 11.92 -13.44
N ARG A 421 -27.71 10.82 -14.08
CA ARG A 421 -28.59 9.79 -13.50
C ARG A 421 -27.97 8.96 -12.37
N ARG A 422 -26.68 9.14 -12.07
CA ARG A 422 -25.94 8.41 -11.02
C ARG A 422 -25.68 9.22 -9.76
N TYR A 423 -25.86 10.54 -9.79
CA TYR A 423 -25.76 11.35 -8.58
C TYR A 423 -26.83 10.94 -7.57
N THR A 424 -26.45 10.64 -6.34
CA THR A 424 -27.40 10.28 -5.28
C THR A 424 -28.09 11.53 -4.74
N GLN A 425 -29.35 11.42 -4.32
CA GLN A 425 -30.10 12.52 -3.68
C GLN A 425 -29.29 13.16 -2.53
N GLY A 426 -28.77 12.35 -1.59
CA GLY A 426 -27.98 12.85 -0.45
C GLY A 426 -26.60 13.42 -0.80
N PHE A 427 -26.13 13.30 -2.04
CA PHE A 427 -24.97 14.05 -2.52
C PHE A 427 -25.42 15.45 -2.94
N CYS A 428 -26.46 15.53 -3.76
CA CYS A 428 -27.00 16.78 -4.27
C CYS A 428 -27.51 17.68 -3.14
N GLU A 429 -28.30 17.15 -2.20
CA GLU A 429 -28.79 17.88 -1.03
C GLU A 429 -27.66 18.47 -0.19
N ARG A 430 -26.62 17.67 0.09
CA ARG A 430 -25.46 18.11 0.88
C ARG A 430 -24.66 19.21 0.20
N LYS A 431 -24.55 19.16 -1.13
CA LYS A 431 -23.80 20.15 -1.92
C LYS A 431 -24.58 21.44 -2.12
N ALA A 432 -25.87 21.32 -2.38
CA ALA A 432 -26.78 22.46 -2.51
C ALA A 432 -27.20 23.04 -1.16
N ALA A 433 -26.89 22.36 -0.05
CA ALA A 433 -27.35 22.71 1.30
C ALA A 433 -28.88 22.86 1.39
N VAL A 434 -29.62 22.03 0.63
CA VAL A 434 -31.08 22.01 0.62
C VAL A 434 -31.58 20.62 1.02
N SER A 435 -32.76 20.56 1.63
CA SER A 435 -33.42 19.31 2.03
C SER A 435 -34.69 19.10 1.21
N TYR A 436 -34.79 17.97 0.51
CA TYR A 436 -35.98 17.58 -0.25
C TYR A 436 -37.21 17.34 0.67
N GLY A 437 -36.98 17.08 1.97
CA GLY A 437 -37.99 16.78 3.00
C GLY A 437 -38.07 15.30 3.38
N GLU A 438 -38.90 14.96 4.38
CA GLU A 438 -39.13 13.56 4.79
C GLU A 438 -39.50 12.68 3.59
N LYS A 439 -38.92 11.48 3.55
CA LYS A 439 -39.13 10.50 2.48
C LYS A 439 -40.60 10.09 2.41
N MET A 440 -41.39 10.77 1.58
CA MET A 440 -42.52 10.14 0.92
C MET A 440 -41.92 9.16 -0.10
N GLY A 441 -41.49 8.00 0.39
CA GLY A 441 -40.95 6.96 -0.46
C GLY A 441 -41.95 6.67 -1.56
N HIS A 442 -41.47 6.58 -2.80
CA HIS A 442 -42.12 5.76 -3.81
C HIS A 442 -42.43 4.40 -3.15
N GLY A 443 -43.67 4.19 -2.71
CA GLY A 443 -44.10 2.96 -2.04
C GLY A 443 -44.93 3.08 -0.76
N SER A 444 -45.11 4.25 -0.15
CA SER A 444 -46.05 4.37 0.98
C SER A 444 -47.35 5.03 0.55
N ASN A 445 -48.30 4.22 0.07
CA ASN A 445 -49.70 4.65 0.00
C ASN A 445 -50.11 5.20 1.38
N PRO A 446 -50.88 6.30 1.43
CA PRO A 446 -51.43 6.78 2.69
C PRO A 446 -52.28 5.66 3.34
N PRO A 447 -52.43 5.63 4.68
CA PRO A 447 -52.95 4.46 5.41
C PRO A 447 -54.30 3.93 4.87
N ASP A 448 -55.14 4.85 4.41
CA ASP A 448 -56.45 4.65 3.76
C ASP A 448 -56.36 3.94 2.40
N LYS A 449 -55.24 4.05 1.69
CA LYS A 449 -54.99 3.42 0.38
C LYS A 449 -54.08 2.19 0.45
N ARG A 450 -53.73 1.72 1.66
CA ARG A 450 -52.93 0.50 1.83
C ARG A 450 -53.83 -0.72 1.69
N LEU A 451 -53.41 -1.66 0.85
CA LEU A 451 -54.03 -2.99 0.87
C LEU A 451 -53.78 -3.65 2.24
N PRO A 452 -54.78 -4.34 2.80
CA PRO A 452 -54.59 -5.28 3.90
C PRO A 452 -53.39 -6.22 3.66
N LYS A 453 -52.70 -6.61 4.74
CA LYS A 453 -51.39 -7.31 4.69
C LYS A 453 -51.45 -8.62 3.88
N ASP A 454 -52.54 -9.35 4.02
CA ASP A 454 -52.89 -10.56 3.28
C ASP A 454 -53.00 -10.29 1.77
N LEU A 455 -53.78 -9.29 1.35
CA LEU A 455 -53.94 -8.92 -0.06
C LEU A 455 -52.64 -8.37 -0.67
N SER A 456 -51.85 -7.65 0.12
CA SER A 456 -50.52 -7.17 -0.30
C SER A 456 -49.56 -8.32 -0.57
N LEU A 457 -49.55 -9.34 0.29
CA LEU A 457 -48.74 -10.55 0.11
C LEU A 457 -49.20 -11.40 -1.07
N GLU A 458 -50.51 -11.49 -1.30
CA GLU A 458 -51.08 -12.20 -2.45
C GLU A 458 -50.68 -11.52 -3.76
N LYS A 459 -50.82 -10.19 -3.86
CA LYS A 459 -50.39 -9.41 -5.02
C LYS A 459 -48.89 -9.51 -5.27
N ALA A 460 -48.08 -9.57 -4.22
CA ALA A 460 -46.62 -9.75 -4.33
C ALA A 460 -46.27 -11.14 -4.87
N ARG A 461 -46.94 -12.20 -4.41
CA ARG A 461 -46.75 -13.57 -4.90
C ARG A 461 -47.19 -13.71 -6.36
N MET A 462 -48.35 -13.14 -6.71
CA MET A 462 -48.87 -13.16 -8.08
C MET A 462 -47.92 -12.44 -9.05
N THR A 463 -47.46 -11.24 -8.69
CA THR A 463 -46.49 -10.47 -9.50
C THR A 463 -45.18 -11.23 -9.67
N ARG A 464 -44.66 -11.85 -8.59
CA ARG A 464 -43.47 -12.70 -8.65
C ARG A 464 -43.67 -13.85 -9.64
N ASP A 465 -44.77 -14.59 -9.52
CA ASP A 465 -45.01 -15.78 -10.33
C ASP A 465 -45.25 -15.43 -11.80
N LEU A 466 -45.93 -14.31 -12.09
CA LEU A 466 -46.07 -13.76 -13.45
C LEU A 466 -44.73 -13.37 -14.07
N ASN A 467 -43.89 -12.63 -13.33
CA ASN A 467 -42.57 -12.23 -13.82
C ASN A 467 -41.68 -13.44 -14.08
N GLN A 468 -41.71 -14.43 -13.20
CA GLN A 468 -40.99 -15.70 -13.36
C GLN A 468 -41.45 -16.43 -14.64
N LYS A 469 -42.77 -16.55 -14.84
CA LYS A 469 -43.35 -17.14 -16.05
C LYS A 469 -42.96 -16.38 -17.33
N ALA A 470 -42.95 -15.05 -17.29
CA ALA A 470 -42.53 -14.21 -18.41
C ALA A 470 -41.03 -14.40 -18.76
N HIS A 471 -40.19 -14.63 -17.75
CA HIS A 471 -38.75 -14.88 -17.93
C HIS A 471 -38.40 -16.35 -18.20
N GLY A 472 -39.38 -17.26 -18.23
CA GLY A 472 -39.15 -18.69 -18.41
C GLY A 472 -38.39 -19.36 -17.25
N THR A 473 -38.36 -18.72 -16.08
CA THR A 473 -37.68 -19.17 -14.86
C THR A 473 -38.70 -19.48 -13.76
N ASN A 474 -38.28 -20.20 -12.73
CA ASN A 474 -39.04 -20.38 -11.49
C ASN A 474 -38.35 -19.68 -10.32
N TRP A 475 -39.13 -19.31 -9.29
CA TRP A 475 -38.61 -18.56 -8.15
C TRP A 475 -37.51 -19.31 -7.34
N TRP A 476 -37.35 -20.61 -7.55
CA TRP A 476 -36.29 -21.43 -6.94
C TRP A 476 -35.02 -21.59 -7.79
N ASP A 477 -34.96 -21.05 -9.02
CA ASP A 477 -33.81 -21.21 -9.91
C ASP A 477 -32.57 -20.42 -9.45
N ASN A 478 -32.75 -19.29 -8.74
CA ASN A 478 -31.66 -18.44 -8.22
C ASN A 478 -31.09 -18.91 -6.87
N GLY A 479 -30.76 -20.21 -6.76
CA GLY A 479 -30.00 -20.74 -5.62
C GLY A 479 -30.66 -21.89 -4.86
N ASN A 480 -31.76 -22.45 -5.36
CA ASN A 480 -32.36 -23.66 -4.78
C ASN A 480 -32.63 -24.77 -5.81
N ARG A 481 -32.14 -24.61 -7.05
CA ARG A 481 -32.29 -25.58 -8.15
C ARG A 481 -31.59 -26.91 -7.85
N ASP A 482 -30.41 -26.84 -7.22
CA ASP A 482 -29.58 -27.99 -6.84
C ASP A 482 -29.57 -28.26 -5.32
N GLY A 483 -30.49 -27.61 -4.59
CA GLY A 483 -30.64 -27.70 -3.14
C GLY A 483 -29.69 -26.79 -2.35
N ALA A 484 -30.24 -26.00 -1.43
CA ALA A 484 -29.48 -25.28 -0.39
C ALA A 484 -28.42 -26.18 0.26
N PRO A 485 -27.24 -25.65 0.71
CA PRO A 485 -26.20 -26.43 1.37
C PRO A 485 -26.84 -27.38 2.39
N THR A 486 -26.84 -28.66 2.05
CA THR A 486 -27.84 -29.56 2.60
C THR A 486 -27.50 -29.79 4.06
N LYS A 487 -28.52 -29.74 4.92
CA LYS A 487 -28.43 -30.24 6.31
C LYS A 487 -27.77 -31.65 6.37
N ALA A 488 -27.74 -32.38 5.26
CA ALA A 488 -26.95 -33.59 5.03
C ALA A 488 -25.44 -33.41 5.25
N VAL A 489 -24.77 -32.44 4.62
CA VAL A 489 -23.31 -32.23 4.76
C VAL A 489 -22.95 -31.85 6.19
N GLN A 490 -23.78 -31.02 6.83
CA GLN A 490 -23.64 -30.66 8.24
C GLN A 490 -23.77 -31.89 9.15
N VAL A 491 -24.80 -32.71 8.94
CA VAL A 491 -25.01 -33.96 9.70
C VAL A 491 -23.88 -34.97 9.48
N TRP A 492 -23.44 -35.17 8.23
CA TRP A 492 -22.36 -36.11 7.89
C TRP A 492 -21.02 -35.68 8.47
N LYS A 493 -20.69 -34.38 8.39
CA LYS A 493 -19.48 -33.82 9.00
C LYS A 493 -19.49 -34.02 10.51
N THR A 494 -20.59 -33.65 11.18
CA THR A 494 -20.71 -33.81 12.64
C THR A 494 -20.66 -35.28 13.07
N ALA A 495 -21.26 -36.19 12.31
CA ALA A 495 -21.20 -37.63 12.60
C ALA A 495 -19.81 -38.24 12.35
N ALA A 496 -19.07 -37.76 11.34
CA ALA A 496 -17.70 -38.19 11.08
C ALA A 496 -16.71 -37.70 12.15
N GLU A 497 -16.91 -36.49 12.66
CA GLU A 497 -16.08 -35.88 13.71
C GLU A 497 -16.39 -36.43 15.11
N ASN A 498 -17.56 -37.05 15.31
CA ASN A 498 -18.01 -37.55 16.61
C ASN A 498 -18.53 -39.01 16.53
N PRO A 499 -17.65 -40.00 16.30
CA PRO A 499 -18.06 -41.40 16.24
C PRO A 499 -18.55 -41.89 17.61
N GLY A 500 -19.76 -42.47 17.64
CA GLY A 500 -20.33 -43.08 18.86
C GLY A 500 -21.33 -42.20 19.62
N LEU A 501 -21.56 -40.95 19.22
CA LEU A 501 -22.63 -40.15 19.82
C LEU A 501 -24.02 -40.67 19.44
N SER A 502 -24.95 -40.62 20.39
CA SER A 502 -26.37 -40.92 20.12
C SER A 502 -26.96 -39.92 19.13
N MET A 503 -27.97 -40.34 18.37
CA MET A 503 -28.66 -39.47 17.39
C MET A 503 -29.20 -38.17 18.00
N SER A 504 -29.54 -38.19 19.30
CA SER A 504 -29.98 -36.99 20.04
C SER A 504 -28.83 -36.03 20.34
N ALA A 505 -27.66 -36.57 20.70
CA ALA A 505 -26.48 -35.77 20.95
C ALA A 505 -25.95 -35.16 19.64
N LEU A 506 -25.92 -35.96 18.56
CA LEU A 506 -25.56 -35.48 17.22
C LEU A 506 -26.48 -34.34 16.74
N ALA A 507 -27.79 -34.43 17.01
CA ALA A 507 -28.73 -33.37 16.67
C ALA A 507 -28.41 -32.03 17.37
N ARG A 508 -28.02 -32.09 18.66
CA ARG A 508 -27.62 -30.90 19.42
C ARG A 508 -26.31 -30.31 18.89
N VAL A 509 -25.29 -31.15 18.67
CA VAL A 509 -23.97 -30.71 18.18
C VAL A 509 -24.06 -30.14 16.77
N ALA A 510 -24.85 -30.78 15.90
CA ALA A 510 -25.06 -30.31 14.53
C ALA A 510 -26.04 -29.13 14.43
N GLY A 511 -26.74 -28.74 15.51
CA GLY A 511 -27.74 -27.66 15.47
C GLY A 511 -28.95 -27.96 14.58
N VAL A 512 -29.35 -29.23 14.46
CA VAL A 512 -30.49 -29.67 13.62
C VAL A 512 -31.50 -30.49 14.44
N SER A 513 -32.71 -30.69 13.92
CA SER A 513 -33.70 -31.51 14.59
C SER A 513 -33.33 -33.00 14.54
N ARG A 514 -33.71 -33.78 15.58
CA ARG A 514 -33.51 -35.24 15.62
C ARG A 514 -33.96 -35.97 14.34
N PRO A 515 -35.14 -35.68 13.76
CA PRO A 515 -35.58 -36.29 12.50
C PRO A 515 -34.64 -36.00 11.33
N THR A 516 -33.97 -34.84 11.32
CA THR A 516 -33.01 -34.47 10.28
C THR A 516 -31.75 -35.35 10.36
N VAL A 517 -31.31 -35.71 11.56
CA VAL A 517 -30.18 -36.64 11.74
C VAL A 517 -30.52 -38.03 11.23
N TYR A 518 -31.70 -38.56 11.61
CA TYR A 518 -32.18 -39.85 11.10
C TYR A 518 -32.38 -39.88 9.57
N LYS A 519 -32.80 -38.75 8.98
CA LYS A 519 -32.99 -38.64 7.53
C LYS A 519 -31.69 -38.82 6.76
N TRP A 520 -30.57 -38.32 7.29
CA TRP A 520 -29.29 -38.23 6.56
C TRP A 520 -28.24 -39.25 7.00
N LEU A 521 -28.30 -39.81 8.21
CA LEU A 521 -27.45 -40.94 8.63
C LEU A 521 -28.06 -42.29 8.25
N LYS A 522 -28.31 -42.47 6.95
CA LYS A 522 -28.74 -43.76 6.38
C LYS A 522 -27.53 -44.65 6.07
N PRO A 523 -27.67 -45.99 6.03
CA PRO A 523 -26.59 -46.88 5.63
C PRO A 523 -25.98 -46.43 4.29
N GLY A 524 -24.65 -46.27 4.24
CA GLY A 524 -23.94 -45.79 3.04
C GLY A 524 -23.60 -44.30 3.00
N TRP A 525 -24.04 -43.50 3.99
CA TRP A 525 -23.77 -42.05 4.04
C TRP A 525 -22.28 -41.68 4.00
N GLN A 526 -21.38 -42.54 4.50
CA GLN A 526 -19.93 -42.28 4.45
C GLN A 526 -19.39 -42.22 3.01
N ASN A 527 -19.97 -42.99 2.09
CA ASN A 527 -19.55 -43.01 0.69
C ASN A 527 -20.07 -41.78 -0.06
N GLU A 528 -21.30 -41.36 0.24
CA GLU A 528 -21.88 -40.11 -0.28
C GLU A 528 -21.11 -38.89 0.21
N TYR A 529 -20.72 -38.87 1.49
CA TYR A 529 -19.88 -37.82 2.07
C TYR A 529 -18.50 -37.75 1.40
N LYS A 530 -17.85 -38.90 1.16
CA LYS A 530 -16.58 -38.95 0.40
C LYS A 530 -16.73 -38.43 -1.03
N LYS A 531 -17.82 -38.77 -1.72
CA LYS A 531 -18.09 -38.33 -3.09
C LYS A 531 -18.31 -36.81 -3.16
N ALA A 532 -19.08 -36.26 -2.22
CA ALA A 532 -19.31 -34.81 -2.10
C ALA A 532 -18.02 -34.03 -1.84
N MET A 533 -17.14 -34.54 -0.97
CA MET A 533 -15.84 -33.91 -0.68
C MET A 533 -14.80 -34.07 -1.83
N SER A 534 -15.04 -34.96 -2.79
CA SER A 534 -14.12 -35.24 -3.91
C SER A 534 -14.32 -34.32 -5.12
N GLN A 535 -15.50 -33.74 -5.30
CA GLN A 535 -15.79 -32.85 -6.44
C GLN A 535 -15.27 -31.41 -6.27
N ASP A 536 -14.87 -31.03 -5.05
CA ASP A 536 -14.45 -29.66 -4.70
C ASP A 536 -12.93 -29.43 -4.81
N ARG A 537 -12.19 -30.35 -5.44
CA ARG A 537 -10.71 -30.26 -5.56
C ARG A 537 -10.20 -30.65 -6.94
N ARG A 538 -10.05 -29.65 -7.82
CA ARG A 538 -9.04 -29.66 -8.88
C ARG A 538 -8.19 -28.39 -8.76
N PRO A 539 -6.93 -28.47 -8.30
CA PRO A 539 -6.01 -27.33 -8.35
C PRO A 539 -5.49 -27.13 -9.77
N THR A 540 -5.60 -25.91 -10.27
CA THR A 540 -4.94 -25.46 -11.51
C THR A 540 -3.60 -24.79 -11.16
N TYR A 541 -2.59 -25.57 -10.78
CA TYR A 541 -1.21 -25.09 -10.72
C TYR A 541 -0.24 -26.27 -10.91
N ARG A 542 0.66 -26.17 -11.90
CA ARG A 542 1.78 -27.10 -12.10
C ARG A 542 3.08 -26.38 -11.72
N PRO A 543 3.80 -26.80 -10.67
CA PRO A 543 5.04 -26.15 -10.26
C PRO A 543 6.21 -26.45 -11.21
N HIS A 544 7.17 -25.54 -11.29
CA HIS A 544 8.43 -25.72 -12.03
C HIS A 544 9.40 -26.64 -11.28
N ARG A 545 10.26 -27.36 -12.02
CA ARG A 545 11.24 -28.35 -11.51
C ARG A 545 12.16 -27.83 -10.39
N VAL A 546 12.50 -26.53 -10.42
CA VAL A 546 13.35 -25.86 -9.41
C VAL A 546 12.68 -25.84 -8.02
N ILE A 547 11.35 -25.70 -7.98
CA ILE A 547 10.59 -25.63 -6.73
C ILE A 547 10.53 -27.02 -6.08
N GLU A 548 10.49 -28.10 -6.87
CA GLU A 548 10.52 -29.47 -6.38
C GLU A 548 11.89 -29.83 -5.74
N GLU A 549 12.98 -29.36 -6.34
CA GLU A 549 14.34 -29.55 -5.79
C GLU A 549 14.53 -28.79 -4.46
N GLN A 550 14.01 -27.57 -4.37
CA GLN A 550 14.05 -26.75 -3.16
C GLN A 550 13.19 -27.33 -2.02
N ALA A 551 12.01 -27.85 -2.35
CA ALA A 551 11.15 -28.56 -1.41
C ALA A 551 11.84 -29.80 -0.82
N GLU A 552 12.58 -30.55 -1.64
CA GLU A 552 13.33 -31.72 -1.18
C GLU A 552 14.52 -31.33 -0.28
N GLN A 553 15.17 -30.19 -0.56
CA GLN A 553 16.20 -29.62 0.29
C GLN A 553 15.66 -29.25 1.67
N PHE A 554 14.48 -28.63 1.76
CA PHE A 554 13.85 -28.29 3.03
C PHE A 554 13.44 -29.52 3.85
N LYS A 555 12.89 -30.55 3.18
CA LYS A 555 12.60 -31.84 3.85
C LYS A 555 13.85 -32.48 4.44
N ARG A 556 14.98 -32.44 3.73
CA ARG A 556 16.26 -32.97 4.23
C ARG A 556 16.79 -32.13 5.39
N LYS A 557 16.78 -30.80 5.25
CA LYS A 557 17.31 -29.86 6.25
C LYS A 557 16.58 -29.96 7.59
N TYR A 558 15.25 -30.09 7.55
CA TYR A 558 14.42 -30.09 8.75
C TYR A 558 13.86 -31.48 9.10
N ALA A 559 14.46 -32.56 8.59
CA ALA A 559 13.98 -33.94 8.81
C ALA A 559 13.81 -34.28 10.30
N ASN A 560 14.69 -33.76 11.15
CA ASN A 560 14.72 -34.00 12.60
C ASN A 560 14.46 -32.73 13.43
N ASP A 561 14.11 -31.60 12.81
CA ASP A 561 13.94 -30.30 13.47
C ASP A 561 12.55 -29.71 13.16
N ARG A 562 11.54 -30.26 13.84
CA ARG A 562 10.15 -29.80 13.71
C ARG A 562 9.97 -28.34 14.19
N PRO A 563 10.57 -27.90 15.31
CA PRO A 563 10.48 -26.50 15.74
C PRO A 563 11.12 -25.53 14.73
N GLY A 564 12.28 -25.86 14.18
CA GLY A 564 12.94 -25.05 13.14
C GLY A 564 12.19 -25.02 11.83
N LEU A 565 11.54 -26.12 11.43
CA LEU A 565 10.62 -26.14 10.29
C LEU A 565 9.43 -25.20 10.51
N VAL A 566 8.78 -25.27 11.67
CA VAL A 566 7.67 -24.39 12.04
C VAL A 566 8.11 -22.93 11.95
N ARG A 567 9.25 -22.58 12.56
CA ARG A 567 9.78 -21.21 12.51
C ARG A 567 10.14 -20.77 11.09
N ALA A 568 10.73 -21.65 10.26
CA ALA A 568 11.04 -21.35 8.86
C ALA A 568 9.77 -21.08 8.04
N VAL A 569 8.73 -21.89 8.23
CA VAL A 569 7.41 -21.70 7.61
C VAL A 569 6.80 -20.37 8.05
N LEU A 570 6.79 -20.07 9.34
CA LEU A 570 6.24 -18.81 9.85
C LEU A 570 7.04 -17.59 9.37
N ARG A 571 8.37 -17.68 9.27
CA ARG A 571 9.21 -16.63 8.68
C ARG A 571 8.90 -16.42 7.20
N HIS A 572 8.74 -17.49 6.44
CA HIS A 572 8.36 -17.39 5.03
C HIS A 572 6.97 -16.79 4.86
N VAL A 573 6.00 -17.19 5.69
CA VAL A 573 4.64 -16.60 5.70
C VAL A 573 4.68 -15.13 6.14
N ALA A 574 5.55 -14.77 7.08
CA ALA A 574 5.74 -13.39 7.51
C ALA A 574 6.41 -12.52 6.43
N ALA A 575 7.37 -13.08 5.68
CA ALA A 575 8.07 -12.42 4.59
C ALA A 575 7.23 -12.35 3.30
N HIS A 576 6.34 -13.33 3.08
CA HIS A 576 5.49 -13.45 1.88
C HIS A 576 3.99 -13.57 2.24
N PRO A 577 3.39 -12.61 2.97
CA PRO A 577 1.99 -12.69 3.42
C PRO A 577 0.97 -12.65 2.28
N TRP A 578 1.40 -12.34 1.05
CA TRP A 578 0.58 -12.35 -0.16
C TRP A 578 0.55 -13.71 -0.86
N GLU A 579 1.48 -14.63 -0.55
CA GLU A 579 1.49 -15.97 -1.15
C GLU A 579 0.30 -16.80 -0.61
N PRO A 580 -0.49 -17.43 -1.49
CA PRO A 580 -1.45 -18.43 -1.05
C PRO A 580 -0.72 -19.57 -0.31
N TYR A 581 -1.31 -20.09 0.75
CA TYR A 581 -0.73 -21.22 1.49
C TYR A 581 -0.49 -22.47 0.63
N GLU A 582 -1.14 -22.58 -0.52
CA GLU A 582 -0.85 -23.60 -1.52
C GLU A 582 0.56 -23.47 -2.10
N GLN A 583 1.03 -22.26 -2.37
CA GLN A 583 2.38 -21.99 -2.88
C GLN A 583 3.42 -22.21 -1.78
N THR A 584 3.17 -21.70 -0.58
CA THR A 584 4.03 -21.96 0.59
C THR A 584 4.12 -23.46 0.90
N ALA A 585 3.01 -24.20 0.77
CA ALA A 585 3.01 -25.65 0.97
C ALA A 585 3.91 -26.35 -0.04
N VAL A 586 3.84 -25.98 -1.31
CA VAL A 586 4.72 -26.52 -2.36
C VAL A 586 6.18 -26.15 -2.07
N PHE A 587 6.47 -24.90 -1.69
CA PHE A 587 7.82 -24.42 -1.38
C PHE A 587 8.51 -25.23 -0.26
N PHE A 588 7.78 -25.55 0.82
CA PHE A 588 8.29 -26.37 1.92
C PHE A 588 8.10 -27.89 1.71
N GLY A 589 7.56 -28.30 0.57
CA GLY A 589 7.33 -29.71 0.25
C GLY A 589 6.21 -30.39 1.04
N PHE A 590 5.28 -29.62 1.59
CA PHE A 590 4.06 -30.12 2.21
C PHE A 590 3.08 -30.64 1.16
N ARG A 591 2.33 -31.69 1.51
CA ARG A 591 1.34 -32.29 0.59
C ARG A 591 0.08 -31.45 0.43
N ARG A 592 -0.22 -30.54 1.37
CA ARG A 592 -1.48 -29.78 1.43
C ARG A 592 -1.28 -28.41 2.10
N ALA A 593 -1.96 -27.38 1.58
CA ALA A 593 -2.03 -26.04 2.19
C ALA A 593 -2.51 -26.05 3.64
N ALA A 594 -3.40 -26.98 3.99
CA ALA A 594 -3.90 -27.18 5.35
C ALA A 594 -2.80 -27.39 6.40
N GLU A 595 -1.62 -27.87 6.01
CA GLU A 595 -0.50 -28.03 6.93
C GLU A 595 0.15 -26.68 7.29
N VAL A 596 0.26 -25.77 6.32
CA VAL A 596 0.71 -24.39 6.54
C VAL A 596 -0.33 -23.61 7.34
N GLU A 597 -1.62 -23.74 6.99
CA GLU A 597 -2.73 -23.15 7.76
C GLU A 597 -2.71 -23.57 9.22
N ARG A 598 -2.50 -24.86 9.48
CA ARG A 598 -2.39 -25.39 10.83
C ARG A 598 -1.20 -24.81 11.58
N ILE A 599 -0.02 -24.77 10.94
CA ILE A 599 1.19 -24.18 11.54
C ILE A 599 0.96 -22.71 11.90
N VAL A 600 0.37 -21.93 11.01
CA VAL A 600 0.05 -20.52 11.25
C VAL A 600 -0.94 -20.36 12.40
N ARG A 601 -2.04 -21.13 12.38
CA ARG A 601 -3.08 -21.05 13.41
C ARG A 601 -2.58 -21.47 14.79
N GLU A 602 -1.76 -22.50 14.87
CA GLU A 602 -1.22 -23.01 16.14
C GLU A 602 -0.09 -22.14 16.72
N ASN A 603 0.47 -21.21 15.92
CA ASN A 603 1.61 -20.39 16.30
C ASN A 603 1.39 -18.90 15.96
N GLU A 604 0.15 -18.41 16.10
CA GLU A 604 -0.23 -17.05 15.75
C GLU A 604 0.56 -15.98 16.52
N ASP A 605 0.81 -16.21 17.81
CA ASP A 605 1.60 -15.32 18.65
C ASP A 605 3.06 -15.22 18.18
N LEU A 606 3.67 -16.36 17.85
CA LEU A 606 5.04 -16.41 17.31
C LEU A 606 5.12 -15.76 15.93
N LEU A 607 4.12 -15.95 15.08
CA LEU A 607 4.02 -15.26 13.78
C LEU A 607 3.93 -13.75 13.96
N ASN A 608 3.15 -13.27 14.92
CA ASN A 608 3.03 -11.86 15.22
C ASN A 608 4.35 -11.31 15.80
N GLN A 609 5.05 -12.05 16.66
CA GLN A 609 6.38 -11.69 17.15
C GLN A 609 7.42 -11.60 16.02
N ILE A 610 7.43 -12.56 15.09
CA ILE A 610 8.29 -12.56 13.89
C ILE A 610 7.98 -11.32 13.03
N LYS A 611 6.70 -11.00 12.79
CA LYS A 611 6.29 -9.79 12.03
C LYS A 611 6.71 -8.48 12.68
N ILE A 612 6.80 -8.45 14.00
CA ILE A 612 7.18 -7.25 14.77
C ILE A 612 8.71 -7.18 14.96
N GLY A 613 9.45 -8.25 14.66
CA GLY A 613 10.90 -8.35 14.88
C GLY A 613 11.32 -8.69 16.31
N ILE A 614 10.35 -9.03 17.18
CA ILE A 614 10.59 -9.34 18.61
C ILE A 614 11.31 -10.68 18.77
N ASP A 615 11.09 -11.65 17.87
CA ASP A 615 11.73 -12.98 17.95
C ASP A 615 13.27 -12.89 17.90
N ASP A 616 13.81 -11.99 17.07
CA ASP A 616 15.26 -11.82 16.92
C ASP A 616 15.85 -10.94 18.04
N GLU A 617 15.13 -9.93 18.56
CA GLU A 617 15.55 -9.18 19.76
C GLU A 617 15.54 -10.07 21.01
N HIS A 618 14.54 -10.94 21.20
CA HIS A 618 14.51 -11.90 22.31
C HIS A 618 15.63 -12.95 22.17
N GLN A 619 15.94 -13.41 20.95
CA GLN A 619 17.00 -14.39 20.72
C GLN A 619 18.40 -13.78 20.86
N ALA A 620 18.62 -12.55 20.37
CA ALA A 620 19.88 -11.82 20.55
C ALA A 620 20.08 -11.40 22.02
N TRP A 621 19.02 -10.92 22.69
CA TRP A 621 19.04 -10.58 24.11
C TRP A 621 19.26 -11.80 25.00
N ASN A 622 18.60 -12.93 24.71
CA ASN A 622 18.84 -14.19 25.42
C ASN A 622 20.27 -14.70 25.17
N THR A 623 20.79 -14.63 23.93
CA THR A 623 22.15 -15.14 23.64
C THR A 623 23.24 -14.29 24.30
N GLU A 624 23.13 -12.96 24.30
CA GLU A 624 24.10 -12.07 24.97
C GLU A 624 23.99 -12.16 26.50
N THR A 625 22.77 -12.27 27.03
CA THR A 625 22.53 -12.42 28.48
C THR A 625 23.00 -13.78 28.97
N ASP A 626 22.71 -14.86 28.24
CA ASP A 626 23.15 -16.21 28.58
C ASP A 626 24.67 -16.36 28.46
N ASP A 627 25.27 -15.87 27.37
CA ASP A 627 26.73 -15.89 27.21
C ASP A 627 27.41 -15.05 28.33
N TYR A 628 26.75 -14.01 28.84
CA TYR A 628 27.23 -13.26 30.00
C TYR A 628 27.12 -14.04 31.31
N PHE A 629 26.05 -14.82 31.52
CA PHE A 629 25.94 -15.71 32.68
C PHE A 629 26.96 -16.86 32.61
N ASP A 630 27.22 -17.39 31.41
CA ASP A 630 28.29 -18.36 31.16
C ASP A 630 29.67 -17.74 31.47
N ALA A 631 29.90 -16.47 31.09
CA ALA A 631 31.13 -15.73 31.42
C ALA A 631 31.30 -15.48 32.93
N MET A 632 30.20 -15.19 33.63
CA MET A 632 30.20 -15.02 35.09
C MET A 632 30.52 -16.32 35.82
N THR A 633 29.89 -17.41 35.41
CA THR A 633 30.15 -18.75 35.95
C THR A 633 31.58 -19.19 35.65
N THR A 634 32.09 -18.86 34.47
CA THR A 634 33.50 -19.08 34.10
C THR A 634 34.45 -18.36 35.06
N ALA A 635 34.23 -17.08 35.30
CA ALA A 635 35.04 -16.29 36.23
C ALA A 635 34.96 -16.80 37.68
N ASP A 636 33.79 -17.28 38.11
CA ASP A 636 33.59 -17.85 39.45
C ASP A 636 34.37 -19.17 39.61
N LEU A 637 34.34 -20.05 38.61
CA LEU A 637 35.09 -21.30 38.62
C LEU A 637 36.61 -21.06 38.61
N MET A 638 37.06 -20.01 37.93
CA MET A 638 38.46 -19.57 37.91
C MET A 638 38.90 -18.80 39.17
N GLY A 639 37.96 -18.32 39.99
CA GLY A 639 38.24 -17.38 41.08
C GLY A 639 38.65 -15.97 40.62
N LYS A 640 38.38 -15.61 39.35
CA LYS A 640 38.76 -14.34 38.71
C LYS A 640 37.58 -13.38 38.52
N ARG A 641 36.57 -13.43 39.41
CA ARG A 641 35.36 -12.59 39.32
C ARG A 641 35.69 -11.08 39.26
N SER A 642 36.73 -10.63 39.95
CA SER A 642 37.12 -9.21 39.94
C SER A 642 37.61 -8.74 38.56
N ASP A 643 38.28 -9.60 37.81
CA ASP A 643 38.82 -9.27 36.48
C ASP A 643 37.72 -9.28 35.42
N LEU A 644 36.75 -10.20 35.50
CA LEU A 644 35.52 -10.14 34.73
C LEU A 644 34.78 -8.81 34.99
N MET A 645 34.70 -8.35 36.24
CA MET A 645 34.02 -7.10 36.57
C MET A 645 34.74 -5.87 36.02
N LYS A 646 36.08 -5.90 35.89
CA LYS A 646 36.84 -4.86 35.17
C LYS A 646 36.51 -4.87 33.67
N ALA A 647 36.46 -6.05 33.05
CA ALA A 647 36.05 -6.18 31.65
C ALA A 647 34.59 -5.73 31.44
N ARG A 648 33.70 -6.03 32.41
CA ARG A 648 32.29 -5.64 32.38
C ARG A 648 32.08 -4.13 32.42
N ALA A 649 32.98 -3.38 33.04
CA ALA A 649 32.96 -1.92 33.04
C ALA A 649 33.11 -1.33 31.62
N LEU A 650 33.68 -2.08 30.68
CA LEU A 650 33.79 -1.71 29.26
C LEU A 650 32.59 -2.17 28.41
N GLY A 651 31.69 -3.00 28.96
CA GLY A 651 30.48 -3.51 28.30
C GLY A 651 30.20 -4.98 28.58
N VAL A 652 28.98 -5.46 28.29
CA VAL A 652 28.60 -6.89 28.43
C VAL A 652 29.46 -7.76 27.52
N ARG A 653 29.56 -7.36 26.24
CA ARG A 653 30.38 -8.03 25.23
C ARG A 653 31.86 -8.13 25.61
N ALA A 654 32.43 -7.11 26.25
CA ALA A 654 33.81 -7.13 26.71
C ALA A 654 34.03 -8.18 27.82
N ALA A 655 33.05 -8.40 28.70
CA ALA A 655 33.11 -9.46 29.71
C ALA A 655 33.00 -10.86 29.09
N ILE A 656 32.17 -11.02 28.06
CA ILE A 656 32.04 -12.29 27.30
C ILE A 656 33.35 -12.60 26.57
N GLU A 657 33.91 -11.62 25.86
CA GLU A 657 35.18 -11.78 25.12
C GLU A 657 36.36 -12.08 26.06
N TRP A 658 36.38 -11.45 27.25
CA TRP A 658 37.36 -11.77 28.29
C TRP A 658 37.28 -13.24 28.72
N ALA A 659 36.07 -13.77 29.00
CA ALA A 659 35.92 -15.16 29.43
C ALA A 659 36.29 -16.16 28.33
N ARG A 660 35.93 -15.86 27.07
CA ARG A 660 36.32 -16.66 25.90
C ARG A 660 37.83 -16.71 25.69
N HIS A 661 38.54 -15.66 26.07
CA HIS A 661 40.00 -15.60 25.95
C HIS A 661 40.70 -16.29 27.13
N GLU A 662 40.23 -16.07 28.36
CA GLU A 662 40.92 -16.52 29.57
C GLU A 662 40.73 -18.00 29.89
N ALA A 663 39.56 -18.58 29.57
CA ALA A 663 39.26 -19.99 29.80
C ALA A 663 38.31 -20.52 28.72
N PRO A 664 38.78 -20.65 27.46
CA PRO A 664 37.94 -21.01 26.31
C PRO A 664 37.21 -22.34 26.51
N ASP A 665 37.90 -23.36 27.02
CA ASP A 665 37.34 -24.71 27.20
C ASP A 665 36.25 -24.75 28.28
N LEU A 666 36.41 -23.95 29.34
CA LEU A 666 35.46 -23.86 30.42
C LEU A 666 34.21 -23.07 30.01
N PHE A 667 34.39 -21.98 29.27
CA PHE A 667 33.31 -21.19 28.68
C PHE A 667 32.50 -22.01 27.67
N GLU A 668 33.16 -22.70 26.74
CA GLU A 668 32.49 -23.55 25.75
C GLU A 668 31.84 -24.78 26.38
N GLY A 669 32.38 -25.33 27.48
CA GLY A 669 31.74 -26.41 28.24
C GLY A 669 30.39 -25.99 28.86
N LEU A 670 30.33 -24.80 29.47
CA LEU A 670 29.09 -24.23 30.01
C LEU A 670 28.08 -23.94 28.90
N ARG A 671 28.55 -23.34 27.81
CA ARG A 671 27.74 -23.00 26.63
C ARG A 671 27.16 -24.24 25.95
N ALA A 672 27.94 -25.32 25.85
CA ALA A 672 27.49 -26.60 25.29
C ALA A 672 26.41 -27.27 26.16
N ALA A 673 26.56 -27.25 27.49
CA ALA A 673 25.56 -27.77 28.41
C ALA A 673 24.24 -26.98 28.33
N ARG A 674 24.32 -25.64 28.25
CA ARG A 674 23.17 -24.77 28.03
C ARG A 674 22.49 -25.03 26.69
N ASN A 675 23.25 -25.14 25.59
CA ASN A 675 22.72 -25.44 24.26
C ASN A 675 22.04 -26.81 24.20
N ALA A 676 22.44 -27.75 25.06
CA ALA A 676 21.79 -29.04 25.25
C ALA A 676 20.57 -28.99 26.20
N GLY A 677 20.18 -27.81 26.70
CA GLY A 677 19.05 -27.63 27.62
C GLY A 677 19.29 -28.22 29.02
N ARG A 678 20.55 -28.43 29.41
CA ARG A 678 20.91 -29.05 30.69
C ARG A 678 21.46 -28.01 31.67
N THR A 679 21.04 -28.10 32.92
CA THR A 679 21.67 -27.41 34.04
C THR A 679 22.76 -28.31 34.63
N LEU A 680 23.98 -27.79 34.75
CA LEU A 680 25.09 -28.54 35.35
C LEU A 680 24.92 -28.64 36.86
N THR A 681 25.18 -29.82 37.40
CA THR A 681 25.18 -30.09 38.84
C THR A 681 26.46 -29.56 39.50
N GLY A 682 26.45 -29.46 40.84
CA GLY A 682 27.63 -29.02 41.60
C GLY A 682 28.88 -29.89 41.36
N ASP A 683 28.68 -31.19 41.18
CA ASP A 683 29.77 -32.14 40.90
C ASP A 683 30.33 -31.95 39.48
N GLU A 684 29.48 -31.67 38.50
CA GLU A 684 29.90 -31.41 37.10
C GLU A 684 30.64 -30.06 36.98
N LEU A 685 30.24 -29.04 37.75
CA LEU A 685 30.97 -27.78 37.84
C LEU A 685 32.33 -27.96 38.53
N ALA A 686 32.43 -28.84 39.52
CA ALA A 686 33.69 -29.20 40.15
C ALA A 686 34.63 -29.92 39.17
N GLU A 687 34.11 -30.83 38.34
CA GLU A 687 34.88 -31.52 37.31
C GLU A 687 35.40 -30.57 36.22
N LEU A 688 34.57 -29.61 35.77
CA LEU A 688 35.00 -28.56 34.84
C LEU A 688 36.09 -27.68 35.44
N LYS A 689 35.95 -27.31 36.72
CA LYS A 689 36.97 -26.56 37.44
C LYS A 689 38.27 -27.34 37.58
N GLU A 690 38.20 -28.64 37.87
CA GLU A 690 39.38 -29.50 37.98
C GLU A 690 40.09 -29.66 36.64
N LYS A 691 39.34 -29.83 35.54
CA LYS A 691 39.88 -29.82 34.17
C LYS A 691 40.58 -28.51 33.83
N TYR A 692 40.00 -27.37 34.21
CA TYR A 692 40.64 -26.07 34.04
C TYR A 692 41.92 -25.95 34.88
N ILE A 693 41.90 -26.36 36.16
CA ILE A 693 43.09 -26.38 37.02
C ILE A 693 44.20 -27.26 36.43
N GLN A 694 43.85 -28.39 35.81
CA GLN A 694 44.80 -29.28 35.12
C GLN A 694 45.33 -28.71 33.79
N SER A 695 44.63 -27.73 33.20
CA SER A 695 45.00 -27.08 31.93
C SER A 695 45.91 -25.85 32.11
N ILE A 696 46.01 -25.33 33.34
CA ILE A 696 46.97 -24.29 33.76
C ILE A 696 48.28 -24.96 34.13
#